data_AF-A0A662V6W1-F1
#
_entry.id   AF-A0A662V6W1-F1
#
_cell.length_a   1.000
_cell.length_b   1.000
_cell.length_c   1.000
_cell.angle_alpha   90.00
_cell.angle_beta   90.00
_cell.angle_gamma   90.00
#
_symmetry.space_group_name_H-M   'P 1'
#
loop_
_entity.id
_entity.type
_entity.pdbx_description
1 polymer ?
#
loop_
_entity_poly.entity_id
_entity_poly.type
_entity_poly.pdbx_seq_one_letter_code
_entity_poly.pdbx_strand_id
1 'polypeptide(L)'
;MSQSIIVTSSSKILDELGYEYLDIVEDSSEPEYSSIKFHDLVPEFSSASGRAKEIANKNLYKHQFEATEALSQGKNVILISGTGSGKTEAWAIYALRNKLRVLAIYPTLALSQDQINRLIDYYKAIELRESVIEIDRPIIEKLGGARKVIEKLPHALLVITNPAYLMADIKRIALDTYGKSKSILLNFLKNVDLIVLDELDYYGSKGATVLLILVEILQRYVCSKKPQLVILTATLGNPEELREYLTHINGRETKIIRGKPFRVKNFTYLVLGKNIKKIWDIVQSNKDEIVKKIPEITQLIKDFNTFRDNVFNVVELLREYSFRIPELGLDIIEILAKYFESNENCVTVVFTPSIRSAEKLAKKLRSRLREELGLSDEILNSVIATHHHLISAEKRRRIEELAREGKIRIIFTVRTLLQGIDIGTIARIIHYGVPEDVREFKQREGRKGRRKDLPFSETIIIPIKSWDRRLVELGINGLKEYVSLPLEDVYVNPSNKYVLMFKALFKVRRYVSDLTNKEKEILERLGLVRPLRGLFETMLTLSDKGKSVWHKLNFYEYGPPYGIARVLVDEYGNEVFVGNNISWRDLVEKYQPGCFDYSNDTIVISIGRSSVIEQDLGIAIKYREFLKEAYEQYCIAKMYWGEEPNILRDFDSGKLVSTVKCYIKVPINGFGAFIEEPEYVVWEVESRKPRLVKFGDSYRMIYRSKYIPLTPRVRGRYIDFTYGYIYELDPNEDIDNVRIGLAILKIILRLSNYRLSFNELSYVVDDKPRKYMLIWESDCSGILESIDWSKIRDFVNMFKPSKICELLLWAIDEDAAIKVIEKNIPWNEMKKYVHRVLDYIQGVLRLKLESLGEVLIPRPSKDLKLLALDIFPIIIGEDTYYIITFFDGESYEHLVLNISSGIKGLVTVRIDDVSEFFRIISNAVDSDFKILIYGQRDLLYKVARRSRTLQMVLRSLEESNMIVDVHGIAKKVLNIDIVPIEDLEKYLKVQMRKVTLSQLRTSYHKAIVKRSSKELNELFEKAKKYSEANAYSTYIMYLILKQRSWE
;
A
#
# COMPACT_ATOMS: atom_id res chain seq x y z
N MET A 1 -45.77 -12.61 10.29
CA MET A 1 -45.52 -11.51 11.24
C MET A 1 -44.09 -11.66 11.73
N SER A 2 -43.21 -10.72 11.44
CA SER A 2 -41.80 -10.76 11.90
C SER A 2 -41.75 -10.45 13.39
N GLN A 3 -41.13 -11.32 14.20
CA GLN A 3 -40.79 -10.99 15.58
C GLN A 3 -39.91 -9.73 15.60
N SER A 4 -40.19 -8.78 16.49
CA SER A 4 -39.36 -7.59 16.66
C SER A 4 -37.95 -7.97 17.12
N ILE A 5 -36.93 -7.33 16.54
CA ILE A 5 -35.54 -7.56 16.95
C ILE A 5 -35.28 -6.85 18.27
N ILE A 6 -34.86 -7.61 19.29
CA ILE A 6 -34.48 -7.14 20.61
C ILE A 6 -32.97 -6.98 20.63
N VAL A 7 -32.52 -5.78 20.99
CA VAL A 7 -31.10 -5.41 21.10
C VAL A 7 -30.85 -4.89 22.52
N THR A 8 -29.96 -5.54 23.27
CA THR A 8 -29.56 -5.06 24.60
C THR A 8 -28.64 -3.85 24.43
N SER A 9 -28.78 -2.78 25.23
CA SER A 9 -27.85 -1.65 25.10
C SER A 9 -26.48 -1.98 25.70
N SER A 10 -25.41 -1.74 24.94
CA SER A 10 -24.03 -1.94 25.38
C SER A 10 -23.66 -1.03 26.55
N SER A 11 -24.21 0.18 26.62
CA SER A 11 -24.01 1.10 27.76
C SER A 11 -24.32 0.42 29.10
N LYS A 12 -25.48 -0.25 29.20
CA LYS A 12 -25.90 -0.99 30.40
C LYS A 12 -24.93 -2.11 30.78
N ILE A 13 -24.46 -2.87 29.79
CA ILE A 13 -23.51 -3.98 30.02
C ILE A 13 -22.14 -3.45 30.44
N LEU A 14 -21.67 -2.37 29.81
CA LEU A 14 -20.40 -1.73 30.17
C LEU A 14 -20.48 -1.15 31.60
N ASP A 15 -21.58 -0.49 31.94
CA ASP A 15 -21.81 0.07 33.28
C ASP A 15 -21.87 -1.04 34.35
N GLU A 16 -22.59 -2.15 34.09
CA GLU A 16 -22.68 -3.31 34.99
C GLU A 16 -21.29 -3.93 35.26
N LEU A 17 -20.47 -4.04 34.21
CA LEU A 17 -19.11 -4.58 34.31
C LEU A 17 -18.10 -3.57 34.88
N GLY A 18 -18.49 -2.30 35.06
CA GLY A 18 -17.64 -1.23 35.61
C GLY A 18 -16.64 -0.66 34.61
N TYR A 19 -16.97 -0.68 33.32
CA TYR A 19 -16.20 0.00 32.26
C TYR A 19 -16.61 1.47 32.13
N GLU A 20 -15.62 2.33 31.98
CA GLU A 20 -15.85 3.69 31.47
C GLU A 20 -15.60 3.73 29.96
N TYR A 21 -16.33 4.59 29.27
CA TYR A 21 -16.29 4.76 27.82
C TYR A 21 -16.61 6.19 27.42
N LEU A 22 -16.23 6.54 26.19
CA LEU A 22 -16.69 7.74 25.50
C LEU A 22 -17.71 7.35 24.45
N ASP A 23 -18.78 8.10 24.30
CA ASP A 23 -19.82 7.80 23.31
C ASP A 23 -20.05 8.94 22.32
N ILE A 24 -20.41 8.56 21.10
CA ILE A 24 -20.96 9.48 20.09
C ILE A 24 -22.21 8.86 19.48
N VAL A 25 -23.16 9.73 19.12
CA VAL A 25 -24.43 9.34 18.54
C VAL A 25 -24.48 9.85 17.11
N GLU A 26 -24.72 8.95 16.16
CA GLU A 26 -25.01 9.29 14.76
C GLU A 26 -26.51 9.11 14.52
N ASP A 27 -27.16 10.12 13.94
CA ASP A 27 -28.59 10.09 13.63
C ASP A 27 -28.91 9.12 12.49
N SER A 28 -30.18 8.67 12.44
CA SER A 28 -30.68 7.82 11.36
C SER A 28 -30.64 8.53 10.00
N SER A 29 -30.42 7.78 8.93
CA SER A 29 -30.51 8.28 7.56
C SER A 29 -31.57 7.50 6.77
N GLU A 30 -32.45 8.22 6.06
CA GLU A 30 -33.41 7.64 5.13
C GLU A 30 -32.99 7.97 3.68
N PRO A 31 -33.12 7.01 2.75
CA PRO A 31 -32.89 7.26 1.33
C PRO A 31 -34.00 8.15 0.74
N GLU A 32 -33.67 8.85 -0.35
CA GLU A 32 -34.67 9.58 -1.14
C GLU A 32 -35.45 8.59 -2.01
N TYR A 33 -36.79 8.68 -2.01
CA TYR A 33 -37.68 7.82 -2.78
C TYR A 33 -38.22 8.53 -4.03
N SER A 34 -38.42 7.77 -5.09
CA SER A 34 -39.20 8.19 -6.27
C SER A 34 -40.71 7.94 -6.05
N SER A 35 -41.53 8.43 -6.96
CA SER A 35 -42.97 8.13 -7.00
C SER A 35 -43.29 6.80 -7.70
N ILE A 36 -42.30 6.12 -8.28
CA ILE A 36 -42.46 4.90 -9.08
C ILE A 36 -42.23 3.66 -8.20
N LYS A 37 -43.09 2.65 -8.32
CA LYS A 37 -42.97 1.36 -7.62
C LYS A 37 -42.28 0.31 -8.49
N PHE A 38 -41.78 -0.75 -7.85
CA PHE A 38 -41.14 -1.85 -8.59
C PHE A 38 -42.11 -2.52 -9.57
N HIS A 39 -43.37 -2.74 -9.19
CA HIS A 39 -44.36 -3.34 -10.09
C HIS A 39 -44.75 -2.44 -11.28
N ASP A 40 -44.50 -1.12 -11.20
CA ASP A 40 -44.76 -0.22 -12.33
C ASP A 40 -43.74 -0.46 -13.47
N LEU A 41 -42.56 -0.98 -13.14
CA LEU A 41 -41.51 -1.32 -14.10
C LEU A 41 -41.51 -2.81 -14.49
N VAL A 42 -41.89 -3.69 -13.54
CA VAL A 42 -41.97 -5.14 -13.74
C VAL A 42 -43.27 -5.67 -13.11
N PRO A 43 -44.40 -5.65 -13.84
CA PRO A 43 -45.72 -6.02 -13.31
C PRO A 43 -45.79 -7.41 -12.68
N GLU A 44 -45.03 -8.36 -13.21
CA GLU A 44 -44.96 -9.77 -12.79
C GLU A 44 -44.51 -9.93 -11.33
N PHE A 45 -43.82 -8.93 -10.76
CA PHE A 45 -43.41 -8.95 -9.35
C PHE A 45 -44.61 -9.04 -8.39
N SER A 46 -45.77 -8.51 -8.78
CA SER A 46 -46.98 -8.54 -7.94
C SER A 46 -47.51 -9.96 -7.72
N SER A 47 -47.41 -10.80 -8.75
CA SER A 47 -47.85 -12.21 -8.75
C SER A 47 -46.73 -13.20 -8.35
N ALA A 48 -45.50 -12.72 -8.21
CA ALA A 48 -44.34 -13.56 -7.90
C ALA A 48 -44.34 -14.11 -6.46
N SER A 49 -43.33 -14.91 -6.14
CA SER A 49 -43.02 -15.39 -4.78
C SER A 49 -41.66 -14.84 -4.32
N GLY A 50 -41.38 -14.90 -3.02
CA GLY A 50 -40.07 -14.50 -2.48
C GLY A 50 -39.82 -13.00 -2.60
N ARG A 51 -38.55 -12.63 -2.84
CA ARG A 51 -38.11 -11.22 -2.76
C ARG A 51 -38.79 -10.30 -3.76
N ALA A 52 -39.08 -10.77 -4.98
CA ALA A 52 -39.78 -9.99 -6.00
C ALA A 52 -41.16 -9.48 -5.49
N LYS A 53 -41.93 -10.35 -4.81
CA LYS A 53 -43.22 -9.99 -4.22
C LYS A 53 -43.07 -9.00 -3.06
N GLU A 54 -42.06 -9.17 -2.21
CA GLU A 54 -41.80 -8.30 -1.06
C GLU A 54 -41.54 -6.84 -1.47
N ILE A 55 -40.90 -6.64 -2.63
CA ILE A 55 -40.53 -5.30 -3.10
C ILE A 55 -41.53 -4.71 -4.10
N ALA A 56 -42.43 -5.53 -4.68
CA ALA A 56 -43.37 -5.11 -5.74
C ALA A 56 -44.05 -3.76 -5.43
N ASN A 57 -44.60 -3.60 -4.23
CA ASN A 57 -45.36 -2.42 -3.80
C ASN A 57 -44.50 -1.29 -3.20
N LYS A 58 -43.17 -1.44 -3.14
CA LYS A 58 -42.26 -0.42 -2.60
C LYS A 58 -41.89 0.59 -3.68
N ASN A 59 -41.69 1.85 -3.29
CA ASN A 59 -41.14 2.86 -4.19
C ASN A 59 -39.65 2.59 -4.46
N LEU A 60 -39.19 2.82 -5.69
CA LEU A 60 -37.77 2.84 -6.00
C LEU A 60 -37.09 3.99 -5.28
N TYR A 61 -35.85 3.79 -4.87
CA TYR A 61 -35.00 4.91 -4.47
C TYR A 61 -34.72 5.83 -5.66
N LYS A 62 -34.56 7.12 -5.41
CA LYS A 62 -34.30 8.13 -6.42
C LYS A 62 -33.08 7.78 -7.28
N HIS A 63 -31.98 7.33 -6.67
CA HIS A 63 -30.78 6.91 -7.41
C HIS A 63 -31.00 5.63 -8.25
N GLN A 64 -31.91 4.73 -7.85
CA GLN A 64 -32.25 3.55 -8.64
C GLN A 64 -33.04 3.95 -9.89
N PHE A 65 -34.00 4.86 -9.73
CA PHE A 65 -34.80 5.39 -10.83
C PHE A 65 -33.93 6.20 -11.80
N GLU A 66 -33.11 7.13 -11.31
CA GLU A 66 -32.20 7.92 -12.14
C GLU A 66 -31.21 7.07 -12.94
N ALA A 67 -30.75 5.95 -12.37
CA ALA A 67 -29.86 5.00 -13.05
C ALA A 67 -30.60 4.22 -14.13
N THR A 68 -31.81 3.74 -13.85
CA THR A 68 -32.66 3.04 -14.83
C THR A 68 -33.00 3.95 -16.02
N GLU A 69 -33.31 5.22 -15.76
CA GLU A 69 -33.58 6.23 -16.78
C GLU A 69 -32.35 6.52 -17.64
N ALA A 70 -31.19 6.73 -17.01
CA ALA A 70 -29.94 6.97 -17.73
C ALA A 70 -29.55 5.78 -18.62
N LEU A 71 -29.72 4.56 -18.12
CA LEU A 71 -29.49 3.34 -18.91
C LEU A 71 -30.48 3.22 -20.08
N SER A 72 -31.75 3.58 -19.87
CA SER A 72 -32.78 3.58 -20.93
C SER A 72 -32.49 4.63 -22.03
N GLN A 73 -31.78 5.71 -21.69
CA GLN A 73 -31.25 6.70 -22.65
C GLN A 73 -29.98 6.22 -23.39
N GLY A 74 -29.51 4.99 -23.15
CA GLY A 74 -28.33 4.43 -23.78
C GLY A 74 -27.00 4.88 -23.17
N LYS A 75 -27.02 5.56 -22.02
CA LYS A 75 -25.82 6.06 -21.31
C LYS A 75 -25.13 4.95 -20.52
N ASN A 76 -23.84 5.12 -20.22
CA ASN A 76 -23.17 4.38 -19.16
C ASN A 76 -23.53 5.00 -17.79
N VAL A 77 -23.40 4.23 -16.71
CA VAL A 77 -23.70 4.70 -15.35
C VAL A 77 -22.56 4.42 -14.38
N ILE A 78 -22.19 5.42 -13.59
CA ILE A 78 -21.36 5.27 -12.39
C ILE A 78 -22.25 5.58 -11.19
N LEU A 79 -22.64 4.55 -10.43
CA LEU A 79 -23.47 4.67 -9.23
C LEU A 79 -22.60 4.62 -7.97
N ILE A 80 -22.41 5.78 -7.35
CA ILE A 80 -21.63 5.95 -6.12
C ILE A 80 -22.59 5.99 -4.93
N SER A 81 -22.67 4.89 -4.18
CA SER A 81 -23.54 4.80 -3.01
C SER A 81 -23.03 3.79 -1.98
N GLY A 82 -23.33 4.05 -0.71
CA GLY A 82 -22.93 3.18 0.41
C GLY A 82 -23.56 1.79 0.34
N THR A 83 -23.06 0.87 1.16
CA THR A 83 -23.64 -0.48 1.29
C THR A 83 -25.08 -0.44 1.80
N GLY A 84 -25.92 -1.39 1.40
CA GLY A 84 -27.34 -1.44 1.79
C GLY A 84 -28.26 -0.44 1.08
N SER A 85 -27.77 0.35 0.12
CA SER A 85 -28.57 1.35 -0.60
C SER A 85 -29.35 0.83 -1.83
N GLY A 86 -29.37 -0.49 -2.06
CA GLY A 86 -30.09 -1.08 -3.21
C GLY A 86 -29.45 -0.78 -4.58
N LYS A 87 -28.11 -0.77 -4.66
CA LYS A 87 -27.37 -0.55 -5.93
C LYS A 87 -27.66 -1.62 -6.97
N THR A 88 -27.89 -2.86 -6.55
CA THR A 88 -28.11 -4.01 -7.45
C THR A 88 -29.38 -3.84 -8.27
N GLU A 89 -30.47 -3.40 -7.63
CA GLU A 89 -31.76 -3.21 -8.30
C GLU A 89 -31.70 -2.13 -9.41
N ALA A 90 -30.79 -1.16 -9.31
CA ALA A 90 -30.67 -0.05 -10.25
C ALA A 90 -30.38 -0.49 -11.70
N TRP A 91 -29.56 -1.54 -11.89
CA TRP A 91 -29.27 -2.10 -13.21
C TRP A 91 -30.09 -3.36 -13.49
N ALA A 92 -30.42 -4.13 -12.45
CA ALA A 92 -31.08 -5.43 -12.61
C ALA A 92 -32.49 -5.27 -13.20
N ILE A 93 -33.24 -4.25 -12.76
CA ILE A 93 -34.59 -3.97 -13.30
C ILE A 93 -34.50 -3.61 -14.79
N TYR A 94 -33.56 -2.73 -15.15
CA TYR A 94 -33.34 -2.33 -16.55
C TYR A 94 -32.99 -3.53 -17.42
N ALA A 95 -32.06 -4.38 -16.98
CA ALA A 95 -31.65 -5.58 -17.69
C ALA A 95 -32.79 -6.58 -17.87
N LEU A 96 -33.54 -6.84 -16.79
CA LEU A 96 -34.66 -7.77 -16.77
C LEU A 96 -35.78 -7.33 -17.72
N ARG A 97 -36.22 -6.06 -17.61
CA ARG A 97 -37.31 -5.48 -18.42
C ARG A 97 -37.03 -5.55 -19.92
N ASN A 98 -35.78 -5.33 -20.31
CA ASN A 98 -35.35 -5.33 -21.71
C ASN A 98 -34.78 -6.67 -22.17
N LYS A 99 -34.78 -7.71 -21.31
CA LYS A 99 -34.22 -9.05 -21.57
C LYS A 99 -32.79 -9.00 -22.15
N LEU A 100 -31.95 -8.14 -21.57
CA LEU A 100 -30.58 -7.89 -22.05
C LEU A 100 -29.64 -9.05 -21.72
N ARG A 101 -28.61 -9.24 -22.56
CA ARG A 101 -27.48 -10.12 -22.23
C ARG A 101 -26.48 -9.37 -21.36
N VAL A 102 -26.37 -9.74 -20.10
CA VAL A 102 -25.57 -9.06 -19.08
C VAL A 102 -24.41 -9.91 -18.60
N LEU A 103 -23.22 -9.32 -18.59
CA LEU A 103 -22.08 -9.83 -17.85
C LEU A 103 -21.97 -9.07 -16.52
N ALA A 104 -22.27 -9.72 -15.40
CA ALA A 104 -22.10 -9.14 -14.08
C ALA A 104 -20.84 -9.69 -13.41
N ILE A 105 -19.93 -8.80 -13.01
CA ILE A 105 -18.65 -9.15 -12.43
C ILE A 105 -18.68 -8.74 -10.96
N TYR A 106 -18.61 -9.75 -10.10
CA TYR A 106 -18.60 -9.59 -8.65
C TYR A 106 -17.21 -9.89 -8.07
N PRO A 107 -16.81 -9.26 -6.96
CA PRO A 107 -15.57 -9.57 -6.26
C PRO A 107 -15.32 -11.06 -6.03
N THR A 108 -16.26 -11.70 -5.36
CA THR A 108 -16.25 -13.14 -5.10
C THR A 108 -17.68 -13.67 -5.18
N LEU A 109 -17.87 -14.78 -5.89
CA LEU A 109 -19.20 -15.39 -6.01
C LEU A 109 -19.71 -15.92 -4.66
N ALA A 110 -18.80 -16.47 -3.84
CA ALA A 110 -19.14 -16.99 -2.52
C ALA A 110 -19.72 -15.91 -1.59
N LEU A 111 -19.14 -14.70 -1.55
CA LEU A 111 -19.62 -13.63 -0.66
C LEU A 111 -20.76 -12.82 -1.26
N SER A 112 -21.01 -12.92 -2.57
CA SER A 112 -22.07 -12.20 -3.27
C SER A 112 -23.35 -13.03 -3.44
N GLN A 113 -23.40 -14.24 -2.85
CA GLN A 113 -24.49 -15.20 -3.05
C GLN A 113 -25.87 -14.60 -2.71
N ASP A 114 -25.96 -13.71 -1.72
CA ASP A 114 -27.22 -13.05 -1.37
C ASP A 114 -27.76 -12.18 -2.52
N GLN A 115 -26.89 -11.32 -3.08
CA GLN A 115 -27.23 -10.49 -4.24
C GLN A 115 -27.54 -11.36 -5.46
N ILE A 116 -26.80 -12.45 -5.66
CA ILE A 116 -27.02 -13.40 -6.76
C ILE A 116 -28.39 -14.10 -6.60
N ASN A 117 -28.73 -14.56 -5.41
CA ASN A 117 -30.02 -15.20 -5.14
C ASN A 117 -31.19 -14.23 -5.38
N ARG A 118 -31.04 -12.94 -5.04
CA ARG A 118 -32.03 -11.91 -5.38
C ARG A 118 -32.21 -11.78 -6.89
N LEU A 119 -31.12 -11.74 -7.65
CA LEU A 119 -31.18 -11.70 -9.11
C LEU A 119 -31.89 -12.94 -9.65
N ILE A 120 -31.55 -14.13 -9.15
CA ILE A 120 -32.20 -15.39 -9.53
C ILE A 120 -33.71 -15.33 -9.23
N ASP A 121 -34.13 -14.78 -8.08
CA ASP A 121 -35.54 -14.62 -7.72
C ASP A 121 -36.27 -13.64 -8.66
N TYR A 122 -35.62 -12.53 -9.04
CA TYR A 122 -36.18 -11.57 -10.01
C TYR A 122 -36.36 -12.19 -11.39
N TYR A 123 -35.40 -12.97 -11.88
CA TYR A 123 -35.52 -13.70 -13.15
C TYR A 123 -36.54 -14.84 -13.07
N LYS A 124 -36.65 -15.50 -11.92
CA LYS A 124 -37.69 -16.52 -11.68
C LYS A 124 -39.10 -15.92 -11.73
N ALA A 125 -39.28 -14.68 -11.26
CA ALA A 125 -40.58 -13.98 -11.28
C ALA A 125 -41.16 -13.80 -12.68
N ILE A 126 -40.31 -13.82 -13.72
CA ILE A 126 -40.71 -13.71 -15.13
C ILE A 126 -40.43 -15.01 -15.93
N GLU A 127 -40.33 -16.15 -15.23
CA GLU A 127 -40.11 -17.47 -15.83
C GLU A 127 -38.77 -17.65 -16.57
N LEU A 128 -37.77 -16.80 -16.31
CA LEU A 128 -36.44 -16.83 -16.95
C LEU A 128 -35.32 -17.27 -16.00
N ARG A 129 -35.62 -18.11 -15.01
CA ARG A 129 -34.62 -18.61 -14.04
C ARG A 129 -33.41 -19.27 -14.72
N GLU A 130 -33.65 -20.12 -15.71
CA GLU A 130 -32.60 -20.86 -16.43
C GLU A 130 -31.70 -19.96 -17.29
N SER A 131 -32.06 -18.68 -17.47
CA SER A 131 -31.24 -17.69 -18.16
C SER A 131 -30.15 -17.07 -17.27
N VAL A 132 -30.12 -17.38 -15.97
CA VAL A 132 -29.08 -16.93 -15.04
C VAL A 132 -28.03 -18.04 -14.87
N ILE A 133 -26.77 -17.75 -15.22
CA ILE A 133 -25.67 -18.71 -15.14
C ILE A 133 -24.53 -18.10 -14.32
N GLU A 134 -24.20 -18.75 -13.21
CA GLU A 134 -23.00 -18.46 -12.44
C GLU A 134 -21.80 -19.22 -13.02
N ILE A 135 -20.66 -18.55 -13.16
CA ILE A 135 -19.45 -19.13 -13.74
C ILE A 135 -18.23 -18.76 -12.92
N ASP A 136 -17.69 -19.77 -12.25
CA ASP A 136 -16.30 -19.86 -11.80
C ASP A 136 -15.81 -21.31 -11.92
N ARG A 137 -14.56 -21.60 -11.54
CA ARG A 137 -14.03 -22.95 -11.66
C ARG A 137 -14.74 -23.97 -10.76
N PRO A 138 -14.92 -23.75 -9.44
CA PRO A 138 -15.68 -24.66 -8.59
C PRO A 138 -17.10 -24.96 -9.10
N ILE A 139 -17.79 -23.94 -9.61
CA ILE A 139 -19.14 -24.08 -10.14
C ILE A 139 -19.13 -24.90 -11.44
N ILE A 140 -18.16 -24.70 -12.34
CA ILE A 140 -18.04 -25.51 -13.56
C ILE A 140 -17.81 -26.99 -13.20
N GLU A 141 -16.94 -27.27 -12.23
CA GLU A 141 -16.68 -28.64 -11.77
C GLU A 141 -17.96 -29.27 -11.18
N LYS A 142 -18.68 -28.52 -10.33
CA LYS A 142 -19.98 -28.94 -9.76
C LYS A 142 -21.07 -29.16 -10.81
N LEU A 143 -21.09 -28.37 -11.88
CA LEU A 143 -22.05 -28.49 -12.98
C LEU A 143 -21.73 -29.67 -13.93
N GLY A 144 -20.66 -30.42 -13.68
CA GLY A 144 -20.26 -31.58 -14.48
C GLY A 144 -19.36 -31.23 -15.66
N GLY A 145 -18.62 -30.13 -15.56
CA GLY A 145 -17.54 -29.74 -16.48
C GLY A 145 -17.93 -28.70 -17.53
N ALA A 146 -16.92 -28.23 -18.27
CA ALA A 146 -17.04 -27.11 -19.21
C ALA A 146 -18.08 -27.33 -20.33
N ARG A 147 -18.24 -28.56 -20.83
CA ARG A 147 -19.19 -28.87 -21.92
C ARG A 147 -20.63 -28.52 -21.55
N LYS A 148 -21.08 -28.92 -20.35
CA LYS A 148 -22.45 -28.66 -19.87
C LYS A 148 -22.73 -27.15 -19.71
N VAL A 149 -21.72 -26.37 -19.32
CA VAL A 149 -21.85 -24.92 -19.23
C VAL A 149 -21.96 -24.30 -20.62
N ILE A 150 -21.13 -24.75 -21.57
CA ILE A 150 -21.16 -24.29 -22.97
C ILE A 150 -22.53 -24.54 -23.61
N GLU A 151 -23.18 -25.67 -23.31
CA GLU A 151 -24.53 -26.00 -23.82
C GLU A 151 -25.61 -25.03 -23.31
N LYS A 152 -25.47 -24.50 -22.08
CA LYS A 152 -26.45 -23.59 -21.49
C LYS A 152 -26.25 -22.12 -21.89
N LEU A 153 -25.02 -21.71 -22.17
CA LEU A 153 -24.64 -20.31 -22.45
C LEU A 153 -25.39 -19.62 -23.61
N PRO A 154 -25.82 -20.30 -24.70
CA PRO A 154 -26.64 -19.68 -25.73
C PRO A 154 -27.93 -19.05 -25.19
N HIS A 155 -28.57 -19.69 -24.20
CA HIS A 155 -29.84 -19.26 -23.61
C HIS A 155 -29.68 -18.31 -22.41
N ALA A 156 -28.43 -18.01 -22.02
CA ALA A 156 -28.15 -17.13 -20.89
C ALA A 156 -28.46 -15.67 -21.23
N LEU A 157 -29.20 -15.00 -20.33
CA LEU A 157 -29.37 -13.55 -20.30
C LEU A 157 -28.47 -12.92 -19.25
N LEU A 158 -28.19 -13.59 -18.14
CA LEU A 158 -27.31 -13.06 -17.09
C LEU A 158 -26.21 -14.07 -16.80
N VAL A 159 -24.97 -13.70 -17.10
CA VAL A 159 -23.78 -14.43 -16.66
C VAL A 159 -23.12 -13.69 -15.52
N ILE A 160 -22.99 -14.37 -14.38
CA ILE A 160 -22.35 -13.83 -13.18
C ILE A 160 -21.00 -14.51 -13.01
N THR A 161 -19.93 -13.72 -12.90
CA THR A 161 -18.57 -14.25 -12.75
C THR A 161 -17.71 -13.35 -11.85
N ASN A 162 -16.43 -13.67 -11.73
CA ASN A 162 -15.44 -12.88 -11.02
C ASN A 162 -14.29 -12.44 -11.94
N PRO A 163 -13.52 -11.39 -11.59
CA PRO A 163 -12.45 -10.88 -12.44
C PRO A 163 -11.34 -11.89 -12.75
N ALA A 164 -11.01 -12.77 -11.81
CA ALA A 164 -9.96 -13.76 -12.01
C ALA A 164 -10.34 -14.80 -13.08
N TYR A 165 -11.59 -15.28 -13.04
CA TYR A 165 -12.10 -16.17 -14.07
C TYR A 165 -12.20 -15.46 -15.42
N LEU A 166 -12.69 -14.21 -15.43
CA LEU A 166 -12.77 -13.41 -16.66
C LEU A 166 -11.40 -13.20 -17.30
N MET A 167 -10.38 -12.80 -16.52
CA MET A 167 -9.01 -12.63 -17.01
C MET A 167 -8.44 -13.94 -17.55
N ALA A 168 -8.66 -15.06 -16.85
CA ALA A 168 -8.24 -16.37 -17.33
C ALA A 168 -8.91 -16.76 -18.66
N ASP A 169 -10.20 -16.43 -18.83
CA ASP A 169 -10.91 -16.69 -20.07
C ASP A 169 -10.47 -15.76 -21.21
N ILE A 170 -10.23 -14.47 -20.94
CA ILE A 170 -9.60 -13.53 -21.89
C ILE A 170 -8.22 -14.04 -22.34
N LYS A 171 -7.43 -14.57 -21.41
CA LYS A 171 -6.14 -15.19 -21.74
C LYS A 171 -6.32 -16.39 -22.68
N ARG A 172 -7.38 -17.20 -22.50
CA ARG A 172 -7.72 -18.29 -23.44
C ARG A 172 -8.19 -17.77 -24.80
N ILE A 173 -8.96 -16.69 -24.83
CA ILE A 173 -9.38 -16.00 -26.07
C ILE A 173 -8.16 -15.52 -26.85
N ALA A 174 -7.14 -14.98 -26.18
CA ALA A 174 -5.89 -14.55 -26.82
C ALA A 174 -5.14 -15.70 -27.55
N LEU A 175 -5.36 -16.95 -27.12
CA LEU A 175 -4.75 -18.14 -27.72
C LEU A 175 -5.56 -18.71 -28.89
N ASP A 176 -6.72 -18.12 -29.22
CA ASP A 176 -7.58 -18.63 -30.28
C ASP A 176 -6.85 -18.58 -31.63
N THR A 177 -6.57 -19.76 -32.18
CA THR A 177 -5.96 -19.94 -33.50
C THR A 177 -6.94 -20.73 -34.36
N TYR A 178 -7.48 -20.11 -35.42
CA TYR A 178 -8.44 -20.71 -36.36
C TYR A 178 -9.74 -21.26 -35.71
N GLY A 179 -10.31 -20.57 -34.73
CA GLY A 179 -11.61 -20.92 -34.14
C GLY A 179 -11.58 -22.09 -33.15
N LYS A 180 -10.39 -22.47 -32.68
CA LYS A 180 -10.17 -23.55 -31.69
C LYS A 180 -9.94 -23.01 -30.27
N SER A 181 -10.57 -21.88 -29.92
CA SER A 181 -10.47 -21.33 -28.57
C SER A 181 -10.96 -22.33 -27.52
N LYS A 182 -10.23 -22.43 -26.40
CA LYS A 182 -10.68 -23.15 -25.20
C LYS A 182 -11.53 -22.25 -24.27
N SER A 183 -11.86 -21.03 -24.70
CA SER A 183 -12.69 -20.10 -23.92
C SER A 183 -14.11 -20.63 -23.80
N ILE A 184 -14.67 -20.50 -22.59
CA ILE A 184 -16.05 -20.89 -22.31
C ILE A 184 -16.98 -19.71 -22.60
N LEU A 185 -16.55 -18.47 -22.32
CA LEU A 185 -17.40 -17.28 -22.41
C LEU A 185 -17.44 -16.65 -23.80
N LEU A 186 -16.54 -17.00 -24.73
CA LEU A 186 -16.38 -16.31 -26.01
C LEU A 186 -17.70 -16.08 -26.77
N ASN A 187 -18.53 -17.11 -26.91
CA ASN A 187 -19.80 -17.00 -27.64
C ASN A 187 -20.83 -16.13 -26.92
N PHE A 188 -20.83 -16.14 -25.59
CA PHE A 188 -21.68 -15.24 -24.80
C PHE A 188 -21.20 -13.79 -24.92
N LEU A 189 -19.89 -13.55 -24.77
CA LEU A 189 -19.25 -12.24 -24.76
C LEU A 189 -19.44 -11.47 -26.07
N LYS A 190 -19.47 -12.16 -27.22
CA LYS A 190 -19.71 -11.53 -28.53
C LYS A 190 -20.99 -10.68 -28.57
N ASN A 191 -22.04 -11.11 -27.85
CA ASN A 191 -23.38 -10.53 -27.93
C ASN A 191 -23.85 -9.86 -26.62
N VAL A 192 -22.94 -9.48 -25.74
CA VAL A 192 -23.28 -8.80 -24.47
C VAL A 192 -23.83 -7.39 -24.72
N ASP A 193 -24.94 -7.05 -24.07
CA ASP A 193 -25.60 -5.74 -24.10
C ASP A 193 -25.12 -4.81 -22.97
N LEU A 194 -24.84 -5.39 -21.80
CA LEU A 194 -24.53 -4.65 -20.57
C LEU A 194 -23.41 -5.36 -19.80
N ILE A 195 -22.42 -4.60 -19.33
CA ILE A 195 -21.38 -5.09 -18.42
C ILE A 195 -21.53 -4.34 -17.09
N VAL A 196 -21.66 -5.09 -16.00
CA VAL A 196 -21.82 -4.55 -14.65
C VAL A 196 -20.58 -4.91 -13.82
N LEU A 197 -19.95 -3.89 -13.23
CA LEU A 197 -18.85 -4.03 -12.28
C LEU A 197 -19.39 -3.68 -10.89
N ASP A 198 -19.55 -4.68 -10.03
CA ASP A 198 -19.98 -4.45 -8.65
C ASP A 198 -18.80 -4.21 -7.70
N GLU A 199 -19.03 -3.39 -6.67
CA GLU A 199 -18.06 -3.01 -5.64
C GLU A 199 -16.66 -2.68 -6.19
N LEU A 200 -16.54 -1.78 -7.18
CA LEU A 200 -15.24 -1.45 -7.80
C LEU A 200 -14.18 -1.04 -6.77
N ASP A 201 -14.58 -0.39 -5.68
CA ASP A 201 -13.70 0.03 -4.59
C ASP A 201 -13.07 -1.11 -3.80
N TYR A 202 -13.61 -2.33 -3.93
CA TYR A 202 -13.10 -3.53 -3.29
C TYR A 202 -11.71 -3.92 -3.81
N TYR A 203 -11.44 -3.68 -5.09
CA TYR A 203 -10.28 -4.25 -5.77
C TYR A 203 -8.97 -3.47 -5.54
N GLY A 204 -9.01 -2.37 -4.78
CA GLY A 204 -7.91 -1.42 -4.73
C GLY A 204 -7.73 -0.68 -6.06
N SER A 205 -6.73 0.19 -6.13
CA SER A 205 -6.46 1.04 -7.30
C SER A 205 -5.95 0.20 -8.49
N LYS A 206 -5.01 -0.73 -8.25
CA LYS A 206 -4.50 -1.64 -9.30
C LYS A 206 -5.62 -2.52 -9.85
N GLY A 207 -6.35 -3.21 -8.97
CA GLY A 207 -7.37 -4.19 -9.38
C GLY A 207 -8.54 -3.53 -10.11
N ALA A 208 -8.99 -2.35 -9.66
CA ALA A 208 -10.02 -1.57 -10.34
C ALA A 208 -9.57 -1.17 -11.76
N THR A 209 -8.33 -0.70 -11.90
CA THR A 209 -7.76 -0.33 -13.19
C THR A 209 -7.61 -1.54 -14.12
N VAL A 210 -7.10 -2.67 -13.62
CA VAL A 210 -6.99 -3.91 -14.39
C VAL A 210 -8.37 -4.37 -14.87
N LEU A 211 -9.39 -4.35 -14.00
CA LEU A 211 -10.74 -4.78 -14.36
C LEU A 211 -11.33 -3.93 -15.50
N LEU A 212 -11.16 -2.61 -15.44
CA LEU A 212 -11.59 -1.71 -16.50
C LEU A 212 -10.90 -1.97 -17.84
N ILE A 213 -9.64 -2.41 -17.80
CA ILE A 213 -8.88 -2.74 -19.00
C ILE A 213 -9.27 -4.10 -19.56
N LEU A 214 -9.64 -5.06 -18.71
CA LEU A 214 -10.28 -6.28 -19.18
C LEU A 214 -11.56 -5.92 -19.95
N VAL A 215 -12.36 -4.98 -19.45
CA VAL A 215 -13.55 -4.48 -20.15
C VAL A 215 -13.19 -3.77 -21.45
N GLU A 216 -12.17 -2.91 -21.49
CA GLU A 216 -11.68 -2.28 -22.74
C GLU A 216 -11.28 -3.35 -23.78
N ILE A 217 -10.52 -4.37 -23.37
CA ILE A 217 -10.10 -5.48 -24.24
C ILE A 217 -11.31 -6.24 -24.77
N LEU A 218 -12.29 -6.54 -23.92
CA LEU A 218 -13.53 -7.19 -24.35
C LEU A 218 -14.25 -6.37 -25.41
N GLN A 219 -14.43 -5.07 -25.16
CA GLN A 219 -15.17 -4.21 -26.08
C GLN A 219 -14.46 -4.02 -27.42
N ARG A 220 -13.13 -3.93 -27.43
CA ARG A 220 -12.36 -3.69 -28.65
C ARG A 220 -12.11 -4.94 -29.48
N TYR A 221 -11.85 -6.09 -28.85
CA TYR A 221 -11.34 -7.28 -29.54
C TYR A 221 -12.24 -8.51 -29.46
N VAL A 222 -13.31 -8.48 -28.65
CA VAL A 222 -14.16 -9.67 -28.41
C VAL A 222 -15.63 -9.42 -28.76
N CYS A 223 -16.21 -8.31 -28.27
CA CYS A 223 -17.62 -8.00 -28.45
C CYS A 223 -17.90 -7.54 -29.88
N SER A 224 -19.01 -8.00 -30.47
CA SER A 224 -19.45 -7.58 -31.80
C SER A 224 -20.24 -6.26 -31.77
N LYS A 225 -20.77 -5.90 -30.60
CA LYS A 225 -21.40 -4.61 -30.31
C LYS A 225 -20.74 -3.96 -29.10
N LYS A 226 -20.94 -2.65 -28.92
CA LYS A 226 -20.40 -1.87 -27.80
C LYS A 226 -21.38 -1.87 -26.61
N PRO A 227 -21.16 -2.71 -25.58
CA PRO A 227 -22.08 -2.86 -24.46
C PRO A 227 -22.12 -1.57 -23.61
N GLN A 228 -23.25 -1.31 -22.96
CA GLN A 228 -23.32 -0.29 -21.91
C GLN A 228 -22.52 -0.74 -20.67
N LEU A 229 -21.99 0.22 -19.92
CA LEU A 229 -21.22 -0.03 -18.70
C LEU A 229 -21.96 0.50 -17.47
N VAL A 230 -22.00 -0.32 -16.43
CA VAL A 230 -22.48 0.06 -15.09
C VAL A 230 -21.38 -0.20 -14.09
N ILE A 231 -20.98 0.83 -13.36
CA ILE A 231 -20.02 0.75 -12.26
C ILE A 231 -20.73 1.04 -10.96
N LEU A 232 -20.65 0.12 -10.01
CA LEU A 232 -21.18 0.29 -8.66
C LEU A 232 -19.99 0.42 -7.71
N THR A 233 -19.97 1.49 -6.91
CA THR A 233 -18.88 1.73 -5.96
C THR A 233 -19.39 2.52 -4.75
N ALA A 234 -18.69 2.45 -3.62
CA ALA A 234 -18.90 3.38 -2.51
C ALA A 234 -17.93 4.57 -2.54
N THR A 235 -16.70 4.35 -3.04
CA THR A 235 -15.61 5.34 -3.02
C THR A 235 -14.88 5.37 -4.35
N LEU A 236 -14.70 6.57 -4.92
CA LEU A 236 -13.99 6.78 -6.17
C LEU A 236 -13.41 8.20 -6.16
N GLY A 237 -12.10 8.32 -6.33
CA GLY A 237 -11.41 9.62 -6.23
C GLY A 237 -11.51 10.47 -7.48
N ASN A 238 -11.46 9.83 -8.64
CA ASN A 238 -11.50 10.48 -9.93
C ASN A 238 -12.74 10.09 -10.76
N PRO A 239 -13.97 10.32 -10.27
CA PRO A 239 -15.19 9.89 -10.95
C PRO A 239 -15.38 10.58 -12.31
N GLU A 240 -14.91 11.81 -12.45
CA GLU A 240 -14.95 12.56 -13.71
C GLU A 240 -13.97 11.99 -14.75
N GLU A 241 -12.74 11.68 -14.36
CA GLU A 241 -11.78 11.02 -15.25
C GLU A 241 -12.27 9.64 -15.67
N LEU A 242 -12.88 8.89 -14.74
CA LEU A 242 -13.51 7.61 -15.08
C LEU A 242 -14.68 7.81 -16.05
N ARG A 243 -15.52 8.82 -15.84
CA ARG A 243 -16.63 9.18 -16.74
C ARG A 243 -16.12 9.39 -18.17
N GLU A 244 -15.07 10.20 -18.34
CA GLU A 244 -14.42 10.45 -19.63
C GLU A 244 -13.84 9.18 -20.23
N TYR A 245 -13.15 8.36 -19.43
CA TYR A 245 -12.57 7.11 -19.88
C TYR A 245 -13.63 6.10 -20.36
N LEU A 246 -14.72 5.90 -19.62
CA LEU A 246 -15.82 5.01 -20.04
C LEU A 246 -16.45 5.49 -21.34
N THR A 247 -16.66 6.80 -21.47
CA THR A 247 -17.18 7.40 -22.70
C THR A 247 -16.22 7.21 -23.86
N HIS A 248 -14.90 7.31 -23.64
CA HIS A 248 -13.90 7.03 -24.67
C HIS A 248 -13.86 5.55 -25.09
N ILE A 249 -14.07 4.59 -24.17
CA ILE A 249 -14.04 3.16 -24.50
C ILE A 249 -15.12 2.80 -25.52
N ASN A 250 -16.35 3.29 -25.32
CA ASN A 250 -17.52 2.80 -26.08
C ASN A 250 -18.29 3.88 -26.85
N GLY A 251 -17.92 5.15 -26.70
CA GLY A 251 -18.55 6.30 -27.37
C GLY A 251 -19.88 6.72 -26.75
N ARG A 252 -20.30 6.16 -25.61
CA ARG A 252 -21.56 6.50 -24.94
C ARG A 252 -21.33 7.55 -23.85
N GLU A 253 -22.23 8.51 -23.73
CA GLU A 253 -22.22 9.44 -22.59
C GLU A 253 -22.32 8.65 -21.28
N THR A 254 -21.60 9.09 -20.25
CA THR A 254 -21.59 8.44 -18.93
C THR A 254 -22.19 9.38 -17.89
N LYS A 255 -23.17 8.90 -17.10
CA LYS A 255 -23.80 9.66 -16.01
C LYS A 255 -23.30 9.19 -14.65
N ILE A 256 -22.89 10.13 -13.80
CA ILE A 256 -22.54 9.86 -12.39
C ILE A 256 -23.78 10.09 -11.54
N ILE A 257 -24.13 9.12 -10.69
CA ILE A 257 -25.32 9.14 -9.84
C ILE A 257 -24.87 8.83 -8.42
N ARG A 258 -25.42 9.55 -7.43
CA ARG A 258 -25.10 9.37 -6.02
C ARG A 258 -26.34 8.98 -5.23
N GLY A 259 -26.19 8.03 -4.30
CA GLY A 259 -27.28 7.54 -3.45
C GLY A 259 -26.96 7.67 -1.96
N LYS A 260 -28.00 7.89 -1.14
CA LYS A 260 -27.90 7.86 0.34
C LYS A 260 -28.37 6.49 0.85
N PRO A 261 -27.63 5.82 1.76
CA PRO A 261 -28.05 4.56 2.35
C PRO A 261 -29.08 4.77 3.47
N PHE A 262 -29.94 3.76 3.69
CA PHE A 262 -30.76 3.66 4.90
C PHE A 262 -29.87 3.26 6.09
N ARG A 263 -30.03 3.94 7.23
CA ARG A 263 -29.40 3.59 8.52
C ARG A 263 -30.31 3.98 9.68
N VAL A 264 -30.41 3.10 10.66
CA VAL A 264 -30.97 3.46 11.98
C VAL A 264 -29.98 4.29 12.80
N LYS A 265 -30.45 4.88 13.89
CA LYS A 265 -29.60 5.61 14.85
C LYS A 265 -28.48 4.70 15.36
N ASN A 266 -27.23 5.20 15.36
CA ASN A 266 -26.05 4.45 15.77
C ASN A 266 -25.41 5.05 17.03
N PHE A 267 -25.11 4.20 18.02
CA PHE A 267 -24.37 4.56 19.22
C PHE A 267 -22.97 3.97 19.14
N THR A 268 -21.94 4.82 19.16
CA THR A 268 -20.54 4.38 19.12
C THR A 268 -19.90 4.57 20.49
N TYR A 269 -19.30 3.52 21.04
CA TYR A 269 -18.62 3.53 22.33
C TYR A 269 -17.13 3.24 22.14
N LEU A 270 -16.25 4.13 22.61
CA LEU A 270 -14.81 3.91 22.75
C LEU A 270 -14.51 3.52 24.20
N VAL A 271 -14.14 2.25 24.42
CA VAL A 271 -13.95 1.71 25.77
C VAL A 271 -12.60 2.15 26.33
N LEU A 272 -12.61 2.84 27.47
CA LEU A 272 -11.39 3.34 28.14
C LEU A 272 -10.76 2.27 29.05
N GLY A 273 -11.59 1.46 29.71
CA GLY A 273 -11.15 0.40 30.62
C GLY A 273 -11.85 0.43 31.98
N LYS A 274 -11.52 -0.54 32.85
CA LYS A 274 -12.05 -0.66 34.22
C LYS A 274 -11.27 0.18 35.22
N ASN A 275 -11.84 0.31 36.42
CA ASN A 275 -11.21 0.88 37.62
C ASN A 275 -10.93 2.39 37.59
N ILE A 276 -11.37 3.14 36.56
CA ILE A 276 -11.15 4.60 36.49
C ILE A 276 -11.68 5.31 37.74
N LYS A 277 -12.92 5.03 38.17
CA LYS A 277 -13.49 5.61 39.40
C LYS A 277 -12.67 5.27 40.65
N LYS A 278 -12.23 4.02 40.80
CA LYS A 278 -11.36 3.62 41.91
C LYS A 278 -10.03 4.37 41.90
N ILE A 279 -9.44 4.59 40.72
CA ILE A 279 -8.22 5.37 40.58
C ILE A 279 -8.50 6.83 40.97
N TRP A 280 -9.60 7.42 40.51
CA TRP A 280 -10.02 8.76 40.90
C TRP A 280 -10.15 8.92 42.41
N ASP A 281 -10.77 7.96 43.10
CA ASP A 281 -10.94 8.01 44.55
C ASP A 281 -9.58 7.97 45.28
N ILE A 282 -8.64 7.15 44.78
CA ILE A 282 -7.25 7.11 45.28
C ILE A 282 -6.54 8.45 45.04
N VAL A 283 -6.73 9.05 43.87
CA VAL A 283 -6.15 10.37 43.53
C VAL A 283 -6.70 11.45 44.44
N GLN A 284 -8.01 11.50 44.66
CA GLN A 284 -8.62 12.51 45.54
C GLN A 284 -8.21 12.30 47.00
N SER A 285 -8.12 11.06 47.47
CA SER A 285 -7.71 10.74 48.84
C SER A 285 -6.26 11.14 49.15
N ASN A 286 -5.40 11.19 48.14
CA ASN A 286 -3.98 11.56 48.26
C ASN A 286 -3.65 12.88 47.54
N LYS A 287 -4.67 13.72 47.28
CA LYS A 287 -4.56 14.88 46.38
C LYS A 287 -3.43 15.83 46.77
N ASP A 288 -3.31 16.16 48.05
CA ASP A 288 -2.29 17.11 48.52
C ASP A 288 -0.87 16.56 48.35
N GLU A 289 -0.66 15.27 48.60
CA GLU A 289 0.63 14.61 48.37
C GLU A 289 0.96 14.52 46.88
N ILE A 290 -0.03 14.15 46.06
CA ILE A 290 0.07 14.04 44.61
C ILE A 290 0.39 15.40 43.99
N VAL A 291 -0.34 16.45 44.33
CA VAL A 291 -0.11 17.81 43.81
C VAL A 291 1.24 18.36 44.26
N LYS A 292 1.68 18.02 45.48
CA LYS A 292 3.00 18.43 45.97
C LYS A 292 4.15 17.77 45.21
N LYS A 293 4.02 16.48 44.87
CA LYS A 293 5.03 15.72 44.10
C LYS A 293 4.93 15.97 42.59
N ILE A 294 3.73 16.24 42.09
CA ILE A 294 3.39 16.37 40.67
C ILE A 294 2.52 17.63 40.45
N PRO A 295 3.09 18.85 40.52
CA PRO A 295 2.30 20.08 40.42
C PRO A 295 1.48 20.19 39.13
N GLU A 296 2.01 19.66 38.02
CA GLU A 296 1.39 19.63 36.70
C GLU A 296 0.10 18.79 36.62
N ILE A 297 -0.09 17.82 37.53
CA ILE A 297 -1.28 16.96 37.53
C ILE A 297 -2.53 17.70 38.01
N THR A 298 -2.37 18.82 38.72
CA THR A 298 -3.44 19.61 39.35
C THR A 298 -4.56 19.96 38.36
N GLN A 299 -4.20 20.33 37.13
CA GLN A 299 -5.16 20.67 36.08
C GLN A 299 -5.88 19.44 35.53
N LEU A 300 -5.21 18.28 35.52
CA LEU A 300 -5.76 17.01 35.04
C LEU A 300 -6.73 16.37 36.04
N ILE A 301 -6.57 16.64 37.33
CA ILE A 301 -7.38 16.05 38.42
C ILE A 301 -8.38 17.03 39.04
N LYS A 302 -8.68 18.13 38.35
CA LYS A 302 -9.56 19.19 38.85
C LYS A 302 -11.00 18.70 39.07
N ASP A 303 -11.48 17.82 38.20
CA ASP A 303 -12.79 17.19 38.25
C ASP A 303 -12.73 15.80 37.59
N PHE A 304 -13.72 14.95 37.86
CA PHE A 304 -13.72 13.57 37.38
C PHE A 304 -13.74 13.45 35.86
N ASN A 305 -14.46 14.33 35.14
CA ASN A 305 -14.52 14.25 33.68
C ASN A 305 -13.15 14.60 33.07
N THR A 306 -12.52 15.66 33.55
CA THR A 306 -11.17 16.03 33.11
C THR A 306 -10.16 14.93 33.43
N PHE A 307 -10.26 14.30 34.61
CA PHE A 307 -9.43 13.15 34.96
C PHE A 307 -9.68 11.95 34.05
N ARG A 308 -10.95 11.59 33.82
CA ARG A 308 -11.35 10.46 32.96
C ARG A 308 -10.83 10.66 31.55
N ASP A 309 -10.99 11.86 30.99
CA ASP A 309 -10.55 12.20 29.65
C ASP A 309 -9.02 12.21 29.52
N ASN A 310 -8.28 12.33 30.64
CA ASN A 310 -6.82 12.30 30.70
C ASN A 310 -6.30 11.09 31.51
N VAL A 311 -7.11 10.04 31.68
CA VAL A 311 -6.84 9.00 32.68
C VAL A 311 -5.51 8.30 32.43
N PHE A 312 -5.13 8.08 31.16
CA PHE A 312 -3.86 7.44 30.81
C PHE A 312 -2.67 8.31 31.21
N ASN A 313 -2.70 9.61 30.88
CA ASN A 313 -1.64 10.56 31.27
C ASN A 313 -1.52 10.66 32.79
N VAL A 314 -2.66 10.75 33.50
CA VAL A 314 -2.68 10.82 34.97
C VAL A 314 -2.15 9.51 35.57
N VAL A 315 -2.57 8.36 35.05
CA VAL A 315 -2.09 7.05 35.49
C VAL A 315 -0.58 6.93 35.27
N GLU A 316 -0.07 7.37 34.13
CA GLU A 316 1.37 7.38 33.85
C GLU A 316 2.11 8.30 34.82
N LEU A 317 1.74 9.58 34.93
CA LEU A 317 2.34 10.54 35.87
C LEU A 317 2.27 10.06 37.34
N LEU A 318 1.16 9.45 37.76
CA LEU A 318 1.08 8.94 39.13
C LEU A 318 2.06 7.82 39.36
N ARG A 319 2.10 6.85 38.46
CA ARG A 319 3.06 5.77 38.58
C ARG A 319 4.50 6.30 38.41
N GLU A 320 4.68 7.54 37.96
CA GLU A 320 5.94 8.26 37.76
C GLU A 320 6.58 8.44 39.10
N TYR A 321 5.91 9.25 39.88
CA TYR A 321 6.30 9.53 41.24
C TYR A 321 5.95 8.38 42.21
N SER A 322 5.87 7.14 41.69
CA SER A 322 5.74 5.86 42.38
C SER A 322 4.43 5.69 43.14
N PHE A 323 3.41 6.41 42.68
CA PHE A 323 1.97 6.18 42.80
C PHE A 323 1.58 4.70 42.66
N ARG A 324 1.15 4.01 43.72
CA ARG A 324 0.47 2.70 43.59
C ARG A 324 -0.99 2.92 43.20
N ILE A 325 -1.33 2.62 41.96
CA ILE A 325 -2.70 2.71 41.45
C ILE A 325 -3.13 1.42 40.74
N PRO A 326 -4.43 1.06 40.81
CA PRO A 326 -5.00 -0.04 40.05
C PRO A 326 -4.79 0.11 38.55
N GLU A 327 -4.77 -1.00 37.82
CA GLU A 327 -4.65 -0.97 36.37
C GLU A 327 -5.99 -0.76 35.66
N LEU A 328 -5.92 -0.09 34.50
CA LEU A 328 -6.99 0.01 33.52
C LEU A 328 -7.11 -1.34 32.80
N GLY A 329 -7.92 -2.24 33.35
CA GLY A 329 -8.16 -3.56 32.78
C GLY A 329 -9.17 -3.50 31.63
N LEU A 330 -8.89 -4.20 30.52
CA LEU A 330 -9.83 -4.41 29.43
C LEU A 330 -9.85 -5.89 29.04
N ASP A 331 -11.03 -6.52 29.12
CA ASP A 331 -11.25 -7.89 28.70
C ASP A 331 -12.52 -7.93 27.85
N ILE A 332 -12.35 -8.08 26.54
CA ILE A 332 -13.48 -8.21 25.62
C ILE A 332 -14.31 -9.47 25.89
N ILE A 333 -13.73 -10.52 26.48
CA ILE A 333 -14.39 -11.82 26.63
C ILE A 333 -15.52 -11.74 27.66
N GLU A 334 -15.38 -10.99 28.76
CA GLU A 334 -16.48 -10.76 29.70
C GLU A 334 -17.63 -9.95 29.10
N ILE A 335 -17.32 -8.94 28.27
CA ILE A 335 -18.34 -8.15 27.56
C ILE A 335 -19.13 -9.07 26.61
N LEU A 336 -18.43 -9.91 25.85
CA LEU A 336 -19.06 -10.86 24.92
C LEU A 336 -19.86 -11.95 25.64
N ALA A 337 -19.42 -12.40 26.82
CA ALA A 337 -20.17 -13.35 27.64
C ALA A 337 -21.51 -12.74 28.09
N LYS A 338 -21.54 -11.46 28.48
CA LYS A 338 -22.78 -10.75 28.82
C LYS A 338 -23.74 -10.60 27.64
N TYR A 339 -23.23 -10.34 26.43
CA TYR A 339 -24.09 -10.37 25.24
C TYR A 339 -24.69 -11.75 25.00
N PHE A 340 -23.88 -12.81 25.18
CA PHE A 340 -24.36 -14.19 25.06
C PHE A 340 -25.47 -14.52 26.07
N GLU A 341 -25.33 -14.11 27.33
CA GLU A 341 -26.32 -14.30 28.41
C GLU A 341 -27.60 -13.48 28.20
N SER A 342 -27.54 -12.38 27.45
CA SER A 342 -28.69 -11.52 27.23
C SER A 342 -29.78 -12.16 26.37
N ASN A 343 -31.02 -11.70 26.51
CA ASN A 343 -32.16 -12.18 25.73
C ASN A 343 -32.26 -11.53 24.34
N GLU A 344 -31.13 -11.11 23.76
CA GLU A 344 -31.10 -10.49 22.42
C GLU A 344 -31.19 -11.55 21.32
N ASN A 345 -31.86 -11.20 20.22
CA ASN A 345 -32.01 -12.06 19.02
C ASN A 345 -31.33 -11.43 17.80
N CYS A 346 -30.27 -10.65 18.05
CA CYS A 346 -29.46 -9.98 17.04
C CYS A 346 -28.05 -10.59 16.94
N VAL A 347 -27.35 -10.25 15.87
CA VAL A 347 -25.97 -10.68 15.62
C VAL A 347 -24.99 -9.58 16.06
N THR A 348 -24.00 -9.97 16.84
CA THR A 348 -22.79 -9.18 17.14
C THR A 348 -21.63 -9.66 16.25
N VAL A 349 -21.06 -8.76 15.46
CA VAL A 349 -19.88 -9.05 14.63
C VAL A 349 -18.64 -8.42 15.24
N VAL A 350 -17.61 -9.23 15.51
CA VAL A 350 -16.32 -8.80 16.03
C VAL A 350 -15.30 -8.80 14.90
N PHE A 351 -14.91 -7.61 14.43
CA PHE A 351 -13.83 -7.46 13.46
C PHE A 351 -12.48 -7.50 14.18
N THR A 352 -11.62 -8.41 13.74
CA THR A 352 -10.27 -8.60 14.27
C THR A 352 -9.21 -8.25 13.22
N PRO A 353 -7.98 -7.87 13.64
CA PRO A 353 -6.94 -7.49 12.69
C PRO A 353 -6.36 -8.69 11.94
N SER A 354 -6.56 -9.92 12.44
CA SER A 354 -6.01 -11.14 11.85
C SER A 354 -6.90 -12.35 12.12
N ILE A 355 -6.77 -13.38 11.27
CA ILE A 355 -7.48 -14.67 11.40
C ILE A 355 -7.15 -15.29 12.75
N ARG A 356 -5.87 -15.25 13.10
CA ARG A 356 -5.36 -15.66 14.41
C ARG A 356 -6.12 -15.01 15.57
N SER A 357 -6.34 -13.70 15.50
CA SER A 357 -7.07 -12.98 16.55
C SER A 357 -8.54 -13.40 16.62
N ALA A 358 -9.18 -13.66 15.46
CA ALA A 358 -10.55 -14.16 15.41
C ALA A 358 -10.67 -15.54 16.08
N GLU A 359 -9.83 -16.50 15.69
CA GLU A 359 -9.84 -17.86 16.26
C GLU A 359 -9.51 -17.85 17.76
N LYS A 360 -8.49 -17.08 18.17
CA LYS A 360 -8.10 -16.91 19.59
C LYS A 360 -9.25 -16.38 20.44
N LEU A 361 -9.93 -15.32 20.01
CA LEU A 361 -11.03 -14.74 20.80
C LEU A 361 -12.24 -15.67 20.86
N ALA A 362 -12.57 -16.35 19.76
CA ALA A 362 -13.63 -17.35 19.73
C ALA A 362 -13.35 -18.50 20.70
N LYS A 363 -12.13 -19.05 20.70
CA LYS A 363 -11.72 -20.13 21.60
C LYS A 363 -11.76 -19.70 23.07
N LYS A 364 -11.28 -18.50 23.39
CA LYS A 364 -11.35 -17.93 24.74
C LYS A 364 -12.79 -17.77 25.24
N LEU A 365 -13.68 -17.24 24.41
CA LEU A 365 -15.09 -17.07 24.76
C LEU A 365 -15.76 -18.43 25.01
N ARG A 366 -15.53 -19.42 24.14
CA ARG A 366 -16.06 -20.78 24.32
C ARG A 366 -15.57 -21.42 25.62
N SER A 367 -14.26 -21.33 25.92
CA SER A 367 -13.72 -21.92 27.15
C SER A 367 -14.36 -21.29 28.39
N ARG A 368 -14.47 -19.95 28.41
CA ARG A 368 -15.08 -19.24 29.52
C ARG A 368 -16.53 -19.64 29.73
N LEU A 369 -17.35 -19.64 28.68
CA LEU A 369 -18.76 -20.01 28.77
C LEU A 369 -18.96 -21.48 29.17
N ARG A 370 -18.06 -22.38 28.75
CA ARG A 370 -18.07 -23.78 29.19
C ARG A 370 -17.77 -23.91 30.68
N GLU A 371 -16.79 -23.18 31.19
CA GLU A 371 -16.39 -23.18 32.60
C GLU A 371 -17.44 -22.51 33.50
N GLU A 372 -18.02 -21.39 33.07
CA GLU A 372 -18.97 -20.59 33.87
C GLU A 372 -20.41 -21.11 33.79
N LEU A 373 -20.86 -21.60 32.62
CA LEU A 373 -22.26 -21.97 32.36
C LEU A 373 -22.47 -23.48 32.10
N GLY A 374 -21.41 -24.29 32.05
CA GLY A 374 -21.51 -25.75 31.84
C GLY A 374 -22.04 -26.16 30.46
N LEU A 375 -21.94 -25.29 29.45
CA LEU A 375 -22.49 -25.54 28.11
C LEU A 375 -21.65 -26.56 27.32
N SER A 376 -22.32 -27.38 26.50
CA SER A 376 -21.66 -28.32 25.59
C SER A 376 -21.05 -27.60 24.38
N ASP A 377 -20.01 -28.21 23.79
CA ASP A 377 -19.38 -27.69 22.57
C ASP A 377 -20.36 -27.62 21.39
N GLU A 378 -21.39 -28.47 21.35
CA GLU A 378 -22.43 -28.45 20.32
C GLU A 378 -23.24 -27.14 20.35
N ILE A 379 -23.67 -26.72 21.55
CA ILE A 379 -24.39 -25.45 21.73
C ILE A 379 -23.47 -24.28 21.40
N LEU A 380 -22.25 -24.26 21.94
CA LEU A 380 -21.29 -23.18 21.72
C LEU A 380 -20.93 -23.00 20.24
N ASN A 381 -20.74 -24.11 19.51
CA ASN A 381 -20.43 -24.08 18.07
C ASN A 381 -21.63 -23.68 17.21
N SER A 382 -22.86 -23.85 17.71
CA SER A 382 -24.08 -23.41 17.01
C SER A 382 -24.34 -21.90 17.14
N VAL A 383 -23.78 -21.25 18.17
CA VAL A 383 -24.03 -19.83 18.51
C VAL A 383 -22.82 -18.91 18.27
N ILE A 384 -21.59 -19.45 18.37
CA ILE A 384 -20.33 -18.71 18.20
C ILE A 384 -19.58 -19.24 16.98
N ALA A 385 -19.32 -18.37 16.01
CA ALA A 385 -18.65 -18.74 14.77
C ALA A 385 -17.44 -17.85 14.45
N THR A 386 -16.51 -18.40 13.67
CA THR A 386 -15.43 -17.66 13.02
C THR A 386 -15.70 -17.60 11.52
N HIS A 387 -15.30 -16.51 10.87
CA HIS A 387 -15.53 -16.28 9.45
C HIS A 387 -14.31 -15.65 8.78
N HIS A 388 -13.58 -16.42 7.96
CA HIS A 388 -12.40 -15.99 7.19
C HIS A 388 -12.15 -16.88 5.96
N HIS A 389 -11.21 -16.50 5.09
CA HIS A 389 -11.03 -17.12 3.77
C HIS A 389 -10.49 -18.56 3.81
N LEU A 390 -9.83 -18.94 4.91
CA LEU A 390 -9.37 -20.32 5.14
C LEU A 390 -10.53 -21.28 5.50
N ILE A 391 -11.70 -20.76 5.88
CA ILE A 391 -12.90 -21.58 6.11
C ILE A 391 -13.53 -21.95 4.76
N SER A 392 -13.93 -23.23 4.63
CA SER A 392 -14.58 -23.75 3.42
C SER A 392 -15.81 -22.92 3.03
N ALA A 393 -16.05 -22.77 1.72
CA ALA A 393 -17.17 -21.97 1.23
C ALA A 393 -18.53 -22.50 1.71
N GLU A 394 -18.67 -23.82 1.86
CA GLU A 394 -19.87 -24.46 2.38
C GLU A 394 -20.11 -24.10 3.86
N LYS A 395 -19.08 -24.21 4.70
CA LYS A 395 -19.18 -23.84 6.12
C LYS A 395 -19.46 -22.35 6.31
N ARG A 396 -18.85 -21.48 5.50
CA ARG A 396 -19.16 -20.03 5.50
C ARG A 396 -20.62 -19.75 5.15
N ARG A 397 -21.15 -20.36 4.07
CA ARG A 397 -22.58 -20.24 3.73
C ARG A 397 -23.49 -20.69 4.86
N ARG A 398 -23.17 -21.81 5.51
CA ARG A 398 -23.94 -22.31 6.65
C ARG A 398 -23.94 -21.32 7.81
N ILE A 399 -22.79 -20.72 8.13
CA ILE A 399 -22.67 -19.67 9.16
C ILE A 399 -23.52 -18.45 8.78
N GLU A 400 -23.45 -18.00 7.53
CA GLU A 400 -24.23 -16.85 7.04
C GLU A 400 -25.75 -17.10 7.13
N GLU A 401 -26.21 -18.30 6.77
CA GLU A 401 -27.61 -18.72 6.92
C GLU A 401 -28.07 -18.70 8.37
N LEU A 402 -27.32 -19.35 9.26
CA LEU A 402 -27.65 -19.40 10.69
C LEU A 402 -27.62 -18.02 11.35
N ALA A 403 -26.73 -17.13 10.90
CA ALA A 403 -26.70 -15.74 11.34
C ALA A 403 -27.93 -14.95 10.88
N ARG A 404 -28.38 -15.16 9.63
CA ARG A 404 -29.60 -14.53 9.09
C ARG A 404 -30.87 -15.00 9.83
N GLU A 405 -30.88 -16.26 10.26
CA GLU A 405 -31.94 -16.84 11.09
C GLU A 405 -31.88 -16.39 12.57
N GLY A 406 -30.84 -15.65 12.97
CA GLY A 406 -30.63 -15.23 14.36
C GLY A 406 -30.18 -16.34 15.31
N LYS A 407 -29.74 -17.50 14.78
CA LYS A 407 -29.24 -18.63 15.57
C LYS A 407 -27.80 -18.43 16.04
N ILE A 408 -26.97 -17.85 15.18
CA ILE A 408 -25.62 -17.40 15.56
C ILE A 408 -25.74 -16.01 16.19
N ARG A 409 -25.20 -15.84 17.40
CA ARG A 409 -25.21 -14.56 18.12
C ARG A 409 -23.91 -13.78 17.96
N ILE A 410 -22.77 -14.47 17.87
CA ILE A 410 -21.45 -13.83 17.84
C ILE A 410 -20.62 -14.41 16.69
N ILE A 411 -20.11 -13.52 15.83
CA ILE A 411 -19.21 -13.90 14.73
C ILE A 411 -17.91 -13.13 14.83
N PHE A 412 -16.80 -13.84 14.90
CA PHE A 412 -15.46 -13.27 14.77
C PHE A 412 -15.01 -13.31 13.32
N THR A 413 -14.55 -12.19 12.77
CA THR A 413 -14.20 -12.10 11.36
C THR A 413 -13.04 -11.14 11.12
N VAL A 414 -12.37 -11.34 10.00
CA VAL A 414 -11.40 -10.40 9.43
C VAL A 414 -12.10 -9.56 8.36
N ARG A 415 -11.51 -9.44 7.17
CA ARG A 415 -12.08 -8.74 6.03
C ARG A 415 -13.19 -9.49 5.27
N THR A 416 -13.51 -10.74 5.61
CA THR A 416 -14.42 -11.57 4.78
C THR A 416 -15.90 -11.26 4.95
N LEU A 417 -16.36 -10.78 6.12
CA LEU A 417 -17.72 -10.24 6.27
C LEU A 417 -17.83 -8.77 5.84
N LEU A 418 -16.76 -8.15 5.31
CA LEU A 418 -16.83 -6.80 4.75
C LEU A 418 -17.64 -6.74 3.46
N GLN A 419 -18.00 -7.86 2.83
CA GLN A 419 -18.57 -7.94 1.48
C GLN A 419 -19.94 -8.61 1.47
N GLY A 420 -20.82 -8.16 0.56
CA GLY A 420 -21.94 -8.90 -0.05
C GLY A 420 -23.04 -9.56 0.82
N ILE A 421 -22.83 -9.75 2.12
CA ILE A 421 -23.74 -10.50 2.97
C ILE A 421 -24.77 -9.54 3.58
N ASP A 422 -26.05 -9.86 3.37
CA ASP A 422 -27.19 -9.22 4.05
C ASP A 422 -27.70 -10.15 5.15
N ILE A 423 -26.97 -10.18 6.27
CA ILE A 423 -27.42 -10.87 7.49
C ILE A 423 -28.69 -10.18 8.03
N GLY A 424 -28.80 -8.85 7.85
CA GLY A 424 -29.96 -8.04 8.20
C GLY A 424 -30.20 -7.86 9.72
N THR A 425 -29.81 -8.83 10.55
CA THR A 425 -29.96 -8.85 12.01
C THR A 425 -28.70 -8.36 12.75
N ILE A 426 -27.69 -7.85 12.04
CA ILE A 426 -26.50 -7.28 12.67
C ILE A 426 -26.90 -5.95 13.33
N ALA A 427 -27.01 -5.97 14.65
CA ALA A 427 -27.26 -4.78 15.46
C ALA A 427 -25.95 -4.16 15.95
N ARG A 428 -24.92 -4.98 16.18
CA ARG A 428 -23.69 -4.56 16.85
C ARG A 428 -22.44 -4.95 16.09
N ILE A 429 -21.51 -4.00 15.98
CA ILE A 429 -20.16 -4.22 15.48
C ILE A 429 -19.16 -3.87 16.57
N ILE A 430 -18.21 -4.78 16.82
CA ILE A 430 -17.07 -4.55 17.69
C ILE A 430 -15.81 -4.48 16.83
N HIS A 431 -15.11 -3.35 16.88
CA HIS A 431 -13.77 -3.21 16.33
C HIS A 431 -12.77 -3.60 17.42
N TYR A 432 -12.22 -4.80 17.31
CA TYR A 432 -11.10 -5.24 18.13
C TYR A 432 -9.82 -4.66 17.51
N GLY A 433 -9.49 -3.43 17.89
CA GLY A 433 -8.57 -2.54 17.20
C GLY A 433 -9.24 -1.81 16.03
N VAL A 434 -8.91 -0.54 15.90
CA VAL A 434 -9.43 0.31 14.82
C VAL A 434 -8.66 -0.03 13.53
N PRO A 435 -9.29 -0.01 12.34
CA PRO A 435 -8.56 -0.13 11.08
C PRO A 435 -7.85 1.18 10.72
N GLU A 436 -6.67 1.09 10.11
CA GLU A 436 -5.87 2.27 9.74
C GLU A 436 -6.54 3.10 8.63
N ASP A 437 -7.21 2.43 7.67
CA ASP A 437 -8.00 3.09 6.62
C ASP A 437 -9.46 3.31 7.07
N VAL A 438 -9.96 4.53 6.87
CA VAL A 438 -11.33 4.93 7.24
C VAL A 438 -12.35 4.27 6.31
N ARG A 439 -11.98 3.96 5.07
CA ARG A 439 -12.80 3.17 4.15
C ARG A 439 -13.12 1.80 4.72
N GLU A 440 -12.11 1.10 5.26
CA GLU A 440 -12.34 -0.19 5.90
C GLU A 440 -13.27 -0.02 7.13
N PHE A 441 -13.06 1.02 7.94
CA PHE A 441 -13.96 1.34 9.06
C PHE A 441 -15.42 1.51 8.59
N LYS A 442 -15.67 2.35 7.59
CA LYS A 442 -17.03 2.61 7.08
C LYS A 442 -17.63 1.39 6.35
N GLN A 443 -16.82 0.54 5.72
CA GLN A 443 -17.28 -0.72 5.13
C GLN A 443 -17.72 -1.72 6.20
N ARG A 444 -16.98 -1.84 7.33
CA ARG A 444 -17.40 -2.59 8.51
C ARG A 444 -18.74 -2.04 9.02
N GLU A 445 -18.77 -0.74 9.35
CA GLU A 445 -19.96 -0.08 9.90
C GLU A 445 -21.19 -0.17 8.98
N GLY A 446 -20.99 -0.18 7.67
CA GLY A 446 -22.06 -0.37 6.70
C GLY A 446 -22.74 -1.74 6.74
N ARG A 447 -22.29 -2.70 7.57
CA ARG A 447 -22.89 -4.05 7.69
C ARG A 447 -24.02 -4.12 8.72
N LYS A 448 -24.13 -3.18 9.65
CA LYS A 448 -25.19 -3.16 10.68
C LYS A 448 -26.28 -2.14 10.39
N GLY A 449 -27.38 -2.22 11.13
CA GLY A 449 -28.41 -1.16 11.13
C GLY A 449 -29.19 -1.00 9.81
N ARG A 450 -29.26 -2.06 9.01
CA ARG A 450 -29.83 -2.03 7.65
C ARG A 450 -31.35 -2.23 7.57
N ARG A 451 -32.01 -2.57 8.68
CA ARG A 451 -33.45 -2.85 8.70
C ARG A 451 -34.22 -1.85 9.57
N LYS A 452 -35.45 -1.55 9.16
CA LYS A 452 -36.35 -0.62 9.87
C LYS A 452 -36.88 -1.20 11.18
N ASP A 453 -36.88 -2.52 11.35
CA ASP A 453 -37.30 -3.21 12.57
C ASP A 453 -36.19 -3.27 13.64
N LEU A 454 -34.97 -2.81 13.34
CA LEU A 454 -33.94 -2.59 14.35
C LEU A 454 -34.20 -1.28 15.09
N PRO A 455 -34.24 -1.27 16.44
CA PRO A 455 -34.47 -0.04 17.20
C PRO A 455 -33.29 0.93 17.11
N PHE A 456 -32.06 0.40 17.12
CA PHE A 456 -30.80 1.14 16.97
C PHE A 456 -29.69 0.16 16.57
N SER A 457 -28.52 0.69 16.22
CA SER A 457 -27.29 -0.09 16.07
C SER A 457 -26.18 0.41 17.00
N GLU A 458 -25.18 -0.42 17.25
CA GLU A 458 -24.07 -0.08 18.15
C GLU A 458 -22.69 -0.36 17.53
N THR A 459 -21.74 0.54 17.76
CA THR A 459 -20.31 0.37 17.50
C THR A 459 -19.59 0.27 18.83
N ILE A 460 -18.72 -0.71 19.01
CA ILE A 460 -17.83 -0.76 20.18
C ILE A 460 -16.40 -0.80 19.67
N ILE A 461 -15.59 0.14 20.11
CA ILE A 461 -14.17 0.21 19.78
C ILE A 461 -13.39 -0.26 21.01
N ILE A 462 -12.65 -1.35 20.82
CA ILE A 462 -11.77 -1.93 21.82
C ILE A 462 -10.32 -1.60 21.42
N PRO A 463 -9.64 -0.68 22.11
CA PRO A 463 -8.28 -0.28 21.77
C PRO A 463 -7.27 -1.37 22.13
N ILE A 464 -6.49 -1.85 21.16
CA ILE A 464 -5.51 -2.94 21.37
C ILE A 464 -4.11 -2.63 20.82
N LYS A 465 -4.00 -1.79 19.79
CA LYS A 465 -2.74 -1.36 19.16
C LYS A 465 -2.19 -0.10 19.85
N SER A 466 -0.90 0.18 19.66
CA SER A 466 -0.27 1.42 20.16
C SER A 466 -1.01 2.67 19.70
N TRP A 467 -1.41 2.71 18.42
CA TRP A 467 -2.13 3.86 17.88
C TRP A 467 -3.59 3.95 18.37
N ASP A 468 -4.25 2.83 18.70
CA ASP A 468 -5.59 2.88 19.29
C ASP A 468 -5.58 3.63 20.65
N ARG A 469 -4.50 3.48 21.42
CA ARG A 469 -4.33 4.21 22.69
C ARG A 469 -4.25 5.71 22.47
N ARG A 470 -3.58 6.15 21.41
CA ARG A 470 -3.52 7.57 21.04
C ARG A 470 -4.90 8.10 20.68
N LEU A 471 -5.75 7.31 20.02
CA LEU A 471 -7.14 7.71 19.76
C LEU A 471 -7.91 7.94 21.08
N VAL A 472 -7.65 7.11 22.08
CA VAL A 472 -8.23 7.26 23.42
C VAL A 472 -7.73 8.53 24.11
N GLU A 473 -6.44 8.84 24.03
CA GLU A 473 -5.85 10.08 24.59
C GLU A 473 -6.44 11.34 23.95
N LEU A 474 -6.80 11.30 22.67
CA LEU A 474 -7.47 12.40 21.98
C LEU A 474 -8.95 12.57 22.41
N GLY A 475 -9.49 11.62 23.18
CA GLY A 475 -10.83 11.64 23.73
C GLY A 475 -11.93 11.70 22.67
N ILE A 476 -13.08 12.26 23.06
CA ILE A 476 -14.28 12.28 22.21
C ILE A 476 -14.08 13.10 20.93
N ASN A 477 -13.25 14.14 20.99
CA ASN A 477 -12.95 14.97 19.83
C ASN A 477 -12.08 14.23 18.82
N GLY A 478 -11.07 13.47 19.29
CA GLY A 478 -10.27 12.59 18.42
C GLY A 478 -11.12 11.51 17.75
N LEU A 479 -12.04 10.90 18.51
CA LEU A 479 -12.98 9.92 17.96
C LEU A 479 -13.89 10.53 16.88
N LYS A 480 -14.47 11.72 17.15
CA LYS A 480 -15.28 12.44 16.15
C LYS A 480 -14.45 12.76 14.90
N GLU A 481 -13.24 13.27 15.08
CA GLU A 481 -12.35 13.62 13.98
C GLU A 481 -12.01 12.39 13.14
N TYR A 482 -11.56 11.29 13.74
CA TYR A 482 -11.27 10.02 13.07
C TYR A 482 -12.47 9.50 12.26
N VAL A 483 -13.66 9.42 12.86
CA VAL A 483 -14.88 8.92 12.21
C VAL A 483 -15.36 9.85 11.08
N SER A 484 -14.98 11.13 11.13
CA SER A 484 -15.31 12.14 10.14
C SER A 484 -14.29 12.30 9.01
N LEU A 485 -13.12 11.64 9.11
CA LEU A 485 -12.10 11.71 8.06
C LEU A 485 -12.68 11.30 6.70
N PRO A 486 -12.33 12.01 5.62
CA PRO A 486 -12.83 11.69 4.29
C PRO A 486 -12.35 10.29 3.89
N LEU A 487 -13.19 9.49 3.25
CA LEU A 487 -12.80 8.16 2.78
C LEU A 487 -11.57 8.22 1.87
N GLU A 488 -10.69 7.24 1.99
CA GLU A 488 -9.62 7.03 1.04
C GLU A 488 -10.22 6.82 -0.35
N ASP A 489 -9.52 7.27 -1.38
CA ASP A 489 -9.98 7.17 -2.77
C ASP A 489 -9.36 5.99 -3.53
N VAL A 490 -10.15 5.37 -4.41
CA VAL A 490 -9.63 4.40 -5.39
C VAL A 490 -9.30 5.16 -6.65
N TYR A 491 -8.05 5.02 -7.09
CA TYR A 491 -7.55 5.67 -8.29
C TYR A 491 -7.58 4.70 -9.46
N VAL A 492 -8.35 5.08 -10.48
CA VAL A 492 -8.30 4.40 -11.76
C VAL A 492 -7.34 5.16 -12.67
N ASN A 493 -6.24 4.52 -13.05
CA ASN A 493 -5.24 5.13 -13.95
C ASN A 493 -5.09 4.32 -15.24
N PRO A 494 -5.82 4.65 -16.33
CA PRO A 494 -5.72 3.92 -17.60
C PRO A 494 -4.32 3.95 -18.23
N SER A 495 -3.48 4.91 -17.84
CA SER A 495 -2.09 5.06 -18.31
C SER A 495 -1.09 4.24 -17.48
N ASN A 496 -1.54 3.49 -16.48
CA ASN A 496 -0.70 2.62 -15.67
C ASN A 496 0.07 1.62 -16.54
N LYS A 497 1.40 1.57 -16.36
CA LYS A 497 2.32 0.73 -17.14
C LYS A 497 2.11 -0.77 -16.89
N TYR A 498 1.60 -1.17 -15.72
CA TYR A 498 1.17 -2.55 -15.46
C TYR A 498 0.07 -3.00 -16.42
N VAL A 499 -0.90 -2.11 -16.58
CA VAL A 499 -2.07 -2.27 -17.42
C VAL A 499 -1.71 -2.22 -18.91
N LEU A 500 -0.86 -1.28 -19.30
CA LEU A 500 -0.31 -1.19 -20.66
C LEU A 500 0.47 -2.46 -21.01
N MET A 501 1.29 -2.97 -20.09
CA MET A 501 2.01 -4.23 -20.27
C MET A 501 1.04 -5.40 -20.50
N PHE A 502 -0.01 -5.53 -19.68
CA PHE A 502 -1.00 -6.60 -19.86
C PHE A 502 -1.71 -6.50 -21.22
N LYS A 503 -2.16 -5.30 -21.62
CA LYS A 503 -2.81 -5.05 -22.91
C LYS A 503 -1.87 -5.36 -24.08
N ALA A 504 -0.62 -4.94 -24.00
CA ALA A 504 0.40 -5.21 -25.00
C ALA A 504 0.67 -6.72 -25.14
N LEU A 505 0.78 -7.45 -24.02
CA LEU A 505 0.95 -8.91 -24.02
C LEU A 505 -0.25 -9.61 -24.69
N PHE A 506 -1.49 -9.15 -24.43
CA PHE A 506 -2.68 -9.68 -25.09
C PHE A 506 -2.61 -9.48 -26.61
N LYS A 507 -2.29 -8.26 -27.08
CA LYS A 507 -2.15 -7.94 -28.51
C LYS A 507 -1.11 -8.79 -29.21
N VAL A 508 0.09 -8.89 -28.64
CA VAL A 508 1.17 -9.73 -29.16
C VAL A 508 0.76 -11.20 -29.17
N ARG A 509 0.07 -11.67 -28.13
CA ARG A 509 -0.34 -13.08 -28.06
C ARG A 509 -1.44 -13.43 -29.05
N ARG A 510 -2.33 -12.49 -29.35
CA ARG A 510 -3.46 -12.62 -30.27
C ARG A 510 -3.11 -12.26 -31.73
N TYR A 511 -1.90 -11.77 -31.97
CA TYR A 511 -1.40 -11.28 -33.25
C TYR A 511 -2.22 -10.10 -33.82
N VAL A 512 -2.52 -9.12 -32.96
CA VAL A 512 -3.19 -7.88 -33.37
C VAL A 512 -2.16 -6.87 -33.88
N SER A 513 -2.47 -6.17 -34.98
CA SER A 513 -1.57 -5.22 -35.64
C SER A 513 -1.52 -3.82 -35.02
N ASP A 514 -2.34 -3.51 -34.01
CA ASP A 514 -2.50 -2.17 -33.42
C ASP A 514 -1.59 -1.91 -32.20
N LEU A 515 -0.41 -2.54 -32.16
CA LEU A 515 0.55 -2.35 -31.08
C LEU A 515 1.18 -0.96 -31.16
N THR A 516 0.96 -0.14 -30.14
CA THR A 516 1.50 1.24 -30.08
C THR A 516 2.99 1.26 -29.76
N ASN A 517 3.69 2.34 -30.09
CA ASN A 517 5.13 2.49 -29.77
C ASN A 517 5.41 2.37 -28.27
N LYS A 518 4.56 2.97 -27.41
CA LYS A 518 4.68 2.87 -25.95
C LYS A 518 4.50 1.43 -25.44
N GLU A 519 3.54 0.69 -26.00
CA GLU A 519 3.32 -0.73 -25.68
C GLU A 519 4.47 -1.61 -26.16
N LYS A 520 5.08 -1.30 -27.30
CA LYS A 520 6.28 -2.00 -27.78
C LYS A 520 7.49 -1.73 -26.87
N GLU A 521 7.76 -0.46 -26.59
CA GLU A 521 8.89 -0.02 -25.76
C GLU A 521 8.88 -0.67 -24.38
N ILE A 522 7.72 -0.70 -23.70
CA ILE A 522 7.62 -1.33 -22.37
C ILE A 522 7.91 -2.84 -22.41
N LEU A 523 7.42 -3.54 -23.44
CA LEU A 523 7.67 -4.98 -23.58
C LEU A 523 9.14 -5.27 -23.90
N GLU A 524 9.78 -4.45 -24.74
CA GLU A 524 11.20 -4.57 -25.08
C GLU A 524 12.09 -4.25 -23.87
N ARG A 525 11.84 -3.14 -23.17
CA ARG A 525 12.55 -2.75 -21.95
C ARG A 525 12.49 -3.82 -20.86
N LEU A 526 11.34 -4.49 -20.72
CA LEU A 526 11.15 -5.57 -19.75
C LEU A 526 11.66 -6.94 -20.26
N GLY A 527 12.11 -7.03 -21.52
CA GLY A 527 12.59 -8.26 -22.16
C GLY A 527 11.49 -9.30 -22.37
N LEU A 528 10.24 -8.88 -22.54
CA LEU A 528 9.05 -9.74 -22.66
C LEU A 528 8.76 -10.17 -24.11
N VAL A 529 9.37 -9.50 -25.08
CA VAL A 529 9.21 -9.81 -26.51
C VAL A 529 10.56 -10.02 -27.18
N ARG A 530 10.52 -10.66 -28.34
CA ARG A 530 11.65 -10.84 -29.25
C ARG A 530 11.16 -10.72 -30.70
N PRO A 531 12.03 -10.30 -31.64
CA PRO A 531 11.68 -10.27 -33.05
C PRO A 531 11.51 -11.70 -33.59
N LEU A 532 10.53 -11.87 -34.47
CA LEU A 532 10.26 -13.06 -35.27
C LEU A 532 10.36 -12.65 -36.73
N ARG A 533 11.43 -13.07 -37.41
CA ARG A 533 11.64 -12.78 -38.84
C ARG A 533 10.70 -13.64 -39.68
N GLY A 534 9.74 -13.00 -40.33
CA GLY A 534 8.93 -13.61 -41.40
C GLY A 534 9.57 -13.41 -42.78
N LEU A 535 8.92 -13.96 -43.80
CA LEU A 535 9.35 -13.85 -45.21
C LEU A 535 9.26 -12.41 -45.76
N PHE A 536 8.36 -11.58 -45.24
CA PHE A 536 8.10 -10.22 -45.73
C PHE A 536 8.16 -9.13 -44.65
N GLU A 537 8.08 -9.49 -43.36
CA GLU A 537 8.09 -8.52 -42.25
C GLU A 537 8.63 -9.15 -40.95
N THR A 538 9.20 -8.34 -40.06
CA THR A 538 9.61 -8.78 -38.71
C THR A 538 8.49 -8.48 -37.71
N MET A 539 7.84 -9.53 -37.20
CA MET A 539 6.79 -9.41 -36.18
C MET A 539 7.38 -9.56 -34.78
N LEU A 540 6.65 -9.11 -33.74
CA LEU A 540 7.03 -9.39 -32.35
C LEU A 540 6.33 -10.67 -31.86
N THR A 541 7.07 -11.48 -31.10
CA THR A 541 6.52 -12.62 -30.38
C THR A 541 6.99 -12.59 -28.93
N LEU A 542 6.27 -13.27 -28.03
CA LEU A 542 6.68 -13.37 -26.63
C LEU A 542 8.03 -14.10 -26.51
N SER A 543 8.95 -13.51 -25.73
CA SER A 543 10.14 -14.20 -25.25
C SER A 543 9.75 -15.29 -24.25
N ASP A 544 10.68 -16.15 -23.82
CA ASP A 544 10.36 -17.16 -22.81
C ASP A 544 9.99 -16.51 -21.46
N LYS A 545 10.61 -15.37 -21.13
CA LYS A 545 10.20 -14.51 -20.01
C LYS A 545 8.78 -13.99 -20.22
N GLY A 546 8.45 -13.49 -21.42
CA GLY A 546 7.12 -13.02 -21.79
C GLY A 546 6.03 -14.09 -21.69
N LYS A 547 6.32 -15.31 -22.15
CA LYS A 547 5.41 -16.46 -22.02
C LYS A 547 5.16 -16.82 -20.54
N SER A 548 6.21 -16.80 -19.73
CA SER A 548 6.11 -17.04 -18.28
C SER A 548 5.26 -15.97 -17.59
N VAL A 549 5.49 -14.69 -17.92
CA VAL A 549 4.69 -13.56 -17.43
C VAL A 549 3.25 -13.68 -17.87
N TRP A 550 2.98 -13.92 -19.15
CA TRP A 550 1.62 -14.14 -19.64
C TRP A 550 0.92 -15.28 -18.91
N HIS A 551 1.61 -16.40 -18.67
CA HIS A 551 1.04 -17.54 -17.98
C HIS A 551 0.71 -17.23 -16.51
N LYS A 552 1.61 -16.56 -15.80
CA LYS A 552 1.51 -16.28 -14.35
C LYS A 552 0.79 -14.98 -14.00
N LEU A 553 0.56 -14.06 -14.94
CA LEU A 553 -0.25 -12.88 -14.66
C LEU A 553 -1.69 -13.29 -14.33
N ASN A 554 -2.19 -12.78 -13.23
CA ASN A 554 -3.49 -13.10 -12.66
C ASN A 554 -4.09 -11.83 -12.05
N PHE A 555 -5.39 -11.88 -11.76
CA PHE A 555 -6.11 -10.74 -11.22
C PHE A 555 -5.80 -10.55 -9.72
N TYR A 556 -5.91 -11.62 -8.94
CA TYR A 556 -5.51 -11.65 -7.54
C TYR A 556 -4.11 -12.28 -7.47
N GLU A 557 -3.09 -11.44 -7.26
CA GLU A 557 -1.66 -11.82 -7.15
C GLU A 557 -1.04 -12.47 -8.40
N TYR A 558 0.27 -12.36 -8.52
CA TYR A 558 1.02 -12.99 -9.59
C TYR A 558 1.28 -14.49 -9.31
N GLY A 559 0.76 -15.36 -10.17
CA GLY A 559 0.89 -16.81 -10.12
C GLY A 559 -0.13 -17.48 -11.06
N PRO A 560 -0.06 -18.80 -11.30
CA PRO A 560 -1.15 -19.50 -11.95
C PRO A 560 -2.49 -19.28 -11.22
N PRO A 561 -3.66 -19.35 -11.89
CA PRO A 561 -4.99 -19.14 -11.30
C PRO A 561 -5.37 -20.03 -10.11
N TYR A 562 -4.50 -20.95 -9.70
CA TYR A 562 -4.76 -21.93 -8.66
C TYR A 562 -3.58 -21.97 -7.70
N GLY A 563 -3.91 -21.84 -6.42
CA GLY A 563 -2.96 -21.75 -5.34
C GLY A 563 -2.22 -23.07 -5.07
N ILE A 564 -1.42 -23.05 -4.02
CA ILE A 564 -0.65 -24.17 -3.50
C ILE A 564 -1.55 -25.00 -2.58
N ALA A 565 -1.57 -26.32 -2.80
CA ALA A 565 -2.36 -27.26 -2.01
C ALA A 565 -1.92 -27.25 -0.55
N ARG A 566 -2.85 -27.51 0.37
CA ARG A 566 -2.54 -27.76 1.76
C ARG A 566 -2.81 -29.21 2.10
N VAL A 567 -1.81 -29.88 2.63
CA VAL A 567 -1.85 -31.30 2.94
C VAL A 567 -1.49 -31.47 4.40
N LEU A 568 -2.41 -32.06 5.18
CA LEU A 568 -2.15 -32.49 6.54
C LEU A 568 -1.68 -33.94 6.50
N VAL A 569 -0.57 -34.20 7.18
CA VAL A 569 -0.05 -35.54 7.39
C VAL A 569 -0.43 -35.98 8.80
N ASP A 570 -1.12 -37.11 8.90
CA ASP A 570 -1.47 -37.71 10.19
C ASP A 570 -0.25 -38.41 10.85
N GLU A 571 -0.48 -39.04 12.00
CA GLU A 571 0.57 -39.77 12.74
C GLU A 571 1.09 -41.03 12.02
N TYR A 572 0.33 -41.57 11.07
CA TYR A 572 0.66 -42.76 10.29
C TYR A 572 1.28 -42.41 8.93
N GLY A 573 1.40 -41.12 8.60
CA GLY A 573 1.95 -40.65 7.34
C GLY A 573 0.93 -40.52 6.21
N ASN A 574 -0.38 -40.63 6.48
CA ASN A 574 -1.40 -40.44 5.47
C ASN A 574 -1.61 -38.96 5.17
N GLU A 575 -1.72 -38.64 3.88
CA GLU A 575 -1.96 -37.29 3.40
C GLU A 575 -3.45 -37.02 3.24
N VAL A 576 -3.96 -36.04 3.97
CA VAL A 576 -5.32 -35.52 3.85
C VAL A 576 -5.26 -34.10 3.33
N PHE A 577 -6.01 -33.79 2.28
CA PHE A 577 -6.10 -32.42 1.78
C PHE A 577 -6.97 -31.57 2.71
N VAL A 578 -6.43 -30.45 3.20
CA VAL A 578 -7.11 -29.65 4.25
C VAL A 578 -7.37 -28.23 3.78
N GLY A 579 -8.64 -27.97 3.44
CA GLY A 579 -9.13 -26.63 3.14
C GLY A 579 -8.90 -26.18 1.70
N ASN A 580 -8.81 -24.86 1.51
CA ASN A 580 -8.60 -24.27 0.18
C ASN A 580 -7.10 -24.12 -0.12
N ASN A 581 -6.76 -24.07 -1.41
CA ASN A 581 -5.41 -23.71 -1.83
C ASN A 581 -5.04 -22.29 -1.34
N ILE A 582 -3.79 -22.10 -0.94
CA ILE A 582 -3.23 -20.79 -0.55
C ILE A 582 -2.60 -20.10 -1.76
N SER A 583 -2.48 -18.78 -1.75
CA SER A 583 -1.82 -18.08 -2.85
C SER A 583 -0.29 -18.30 -2.86
N TRP A 584 0.37 -17.92 -3.96
CA TRP A 584 1.84 -17.94 -4.03
C TRP A 584 2.49 -16.92 -3.09
N ARG A 585 1.81 -15.80 -2.84
CA ARG A 585 2.26 -14.81 -1.88
C ARG A 585 2.03 -15.29 -0.44
N ASP A 586 0.91 -15.95 -0.15
CA ASP A 586 0.65 -16.58 1.15
C ASP A 586 1.72 -17.63 1.49
N LEU A 587 2.20 -18.41 0.50
CA LEU A 587 3.35 -19.29 0.69
C LEU A 587 4.54 -18.51 1.23
N VAL A 588 4.90 -17.41 0.58
CA VAL A 588 6.05 -16.57 0.93
C VAL A 588 5.87 -15.90 2.30
N GLU A 589 4.70 -15.33 2.57
CA GLU A 589 4.48 -14.47 3.74
C GLU A 589 4.00 -15.23 5.00
N LYS A 590 3.37 -16.40 4.85
CA LYS A 590 2.58 -17.02 5.94
C LYS A 590 2.78 -18.53 6.09
N TYR A 591 3.14 -19.25 5.03
CA TYR A 591 3.21 -20.71 5.03
C TYR A 591 4.63 -21.23 4.77
N GLN A 592 5.55 -20.91 5.68
CA GLN A 592 6.90 -21.46 5.71
C GLN A 592 7.03 -22.52 6.79
N PRO A 593 7.98 -23.49 6.70
CA PRO A 593 8.19 -24.46 7.75
C PRO A 593 8.41 -23.76 9.10
N GLY A 594 7.70 -24.20 10.14
CA GLY A 594 7.63 -23.52 11.43
C GLY A 594 6.48 -22.53 11.58
N CYS A 595 5.72 -22.23 10.53
CA CYS A 595 4.53 -21.39 10.63
C CYS A 595 3.32 -22.17 11.13
N PHE A 596 2.57 -21.61 12.07
CA PHE A 596 1.34 -22.20 12.56
C PHE A 596 0.16 -21.88 11.64
N ASP A 597 -0.73 -22.86 11.45
CA ASP A 597 -2.06 -22.62 10.92
C ASP A 597 -3.12 -22.78 12.02
N TYR A 598 -3.64 -21.64 12.45
CA TYR A 598 -4.67 -21.52 13.49
C TYR A 598 -6.04 -22.08 13.10
N SER A 599 -6.28 -22.33 11.81
CA SER A 599 -7.58 -22.83 11.33
C SER A 599 -7.75 -24.33 11.56
N ASN A 600 -6.63 -25.06 11.62
CA ASN A 600 -6.60 -26.52 11.75
C ASN A 600 -5.78 -26.99 12.97
N ASP A 601 -5.28 -26.07 13.79
CA ASP A 601 -4.39 -26.35 14.91
C ASP A 601 -3.09 -27.09 14.49
N THR A 602 -2.58 -26.77 13.30
CA THR A 602 -1.41 -27.44 12.68
C THR A 602 -0.18 -26.53 12.60
N ILE A 603 0.96 -27.12 12.26
CA ILE A 603 2.18 -26.40 11.89
C ILE A 603 2.71 -26.89 10.54
N VAL A 604 3.20 -25.96 9.73
CA VAL A 604 3.88 -26.27 8.49
C VAL A 604 5.21 -26.95 8.81
N ILE A 605 5.42 -28.16 8.30
CA ILE A 605 6.64 -28.94 8.52
C ILE A 605 7.56 -28.92 7.31
N SER A 606 7.02 -28.78 6.10
CA SER A 606 7.80 -28.71 4.86
C SER A 606 6.99 -28.14 3.69
N ILE A 607 7.70 -27.75 2.63
CA ILE A 607 7.08 -27.26 1.38
C ILE A 607 7.45 -28.21 0.23
N GLY A 608 6.43 -28.87 -0.32
CA GLY A 608 6.51 -29.71 -1.50
C GLY A 608 6.68 -28.93 -2.80
N ARG A 609 6.46 -29.57 -3.96
CA ARG A 609 6.52 -28.88 -5.27
C ARG A 609 5.33 -27.96 -5.52
N SER A 610 4.15 -28.34 -5.04
CA SER A 610 2.90 -27.60 -5.22
C SER A 610 1.96 -27.77 -4.03
N SER A 611 2.52 -28.14 -2.88
CA SER A 611 1.81 -28.30 -1.63
C SER A 611 2.62 -27.74 -0.46
N VAL A 612 1.91 -27.26 0.56
CA VAL A 612 2.42 -27.05 1.91
C VAL A 612 2.00 -28.26 2.72
N ILE A 613 2.96 -28.85 3.43
CA ILE A 613 2.74 -30.03 4.25
C ILE A 613 2.68 -29.57 5.70
N GLU A 614 1.55 -29.84 6.32
CA GLU A 614 1.21 -29.52 7.69
C GLU A 614 1.12 -30.80 8.51
N GLN A 615 1.34 -30.67 9.82
CA GLN A 615 1.18 -31.74 10.77
C GLN A 615 0.59 -31.16 12.06
N ASP A 616 -0.11 -32.00 12.83
CA ASP A 616 -0.51 -31.64 14.19
C ASP A 616 0.70 -31.10 14.97
N LEU A 617 0.49 -29.99 15.69
CA LEU A 617 1.55 -29.29 16.39
C LEU A 617 2.26 -30.20 17.42
N GLY A 618 1.49 -31.00 18.17
CA GLY A 618 2.02 -31.91 19.20
C GLY A 618 2.88 -33.03 18.60
N ILE A 619 2.48 -33.55 17.44
CA ILE A 619 3.26 -34.55 16.69
C ILE A 619 4.52 -33.90 16.09
N ALA A 620 4.38 -32.78 15.41
CA ALA A 620 5.47 -32.14 14.68
C ALA A 620 6.68 -31.80 15.57
N ILE A 621 6.44 -31.28 16.77
CA ILE A 621 7.49 -30.96 17.74
C ILE A 621 8.29 -32.20 18.16
N LYS A 622 7.64 -33.37 18.28
CA LYS A 622 8.32 -34.62 18.68
C LYS A 622 9.24 -35.16 17.58
N TYR A 623 8.88 -34.98 16.31
CA TYR A 623 9.53 -35.66 15.19
C TYR A 623 10.35 -34.76 14.26
N ARG A 624 10.26 -33.42 14.36
CA ARG A 624 11.01 -32.48 13.51
C ARG A 624 12.12 -31.80 14.28
N GLU A 625 13.36 -32.00 13.86
CA GLU A 625 14.56 -31.49 14.55
C GLU A 625 14.57 -29.96 14.70
N PHE A 626 14.32 -29.20 13.62
CA PHE A 626 14.28 -27.74 13.68
C PHE A 626 13.17 -27.17 14.59
N LEU A 627 12.14 -27.97 14.90
CA LEU A 627 11.10 -27.60 15.87
C LEU A 627 11.49 -27.97 17.30
N LYS A 628 12.33 -29.00 17.50
CA LYS A 628 12.84 -29.36 18.84
C LYS A 628 13.71 -28.24 19.40
N GLU A 629 14.63 -27.70 18.61
CA GLU A 629 15.47 -26.57 19.02
C GLU A 629 14.61 -25.35 19.42
N ALA A 630 13.61 -25.01 18.59
CA ALA A 630 12.68 -23.93 18.87
C ALA A 630 11.82 -24.21 20.11
N TYR A 631 11.39 -25.45 20.31
CA TYR A 631 10.64 -25.89 21.49
C TYR A 631 11.47 -25.85 22.77
N GLU A 632 12.75 -26.23 22.73
CA GLU A 632 13.67 -26.11 23.85
C GLU A 632 13.85 -24.64 24.25
N GLN A 633 14.06 -23.75 23.29
CA GLN A 633 14.12 -22.30 23.54
C GLN A 633 12.80 -21.76 24.12
N TYR A 634 11.66 -22.28 23.66
CA TYR A 634 10.34 -21.97 24.21
C TYR A 634 10.22 -22.45 25.67
N CYS A 635 10.65 -23.68 25.97
CA CYS A 635 10.63 -24.23 27.32
C CYS A 635 11.52 -23.43 28.26
N ILE A 636 12.74 -23.09 27.83
CA ILE A 636 13.67 -22.23 28.56
C ILE A 636 13.01 -20.88 28.85
N ALA A 637 12.37 -20.25 27.85
CA ALA A 637 11.67 -18.99 28.03
C ALA A 637 10.55 -19.11 29.08
N LYS A 638 9.72 -20.16 29.01
CA LYS A 638 8.59 -20.40 29.93
C LYS A 638 9.07 -20.70 31.36
N MET A 639 10.06 -21.57 31.52
CA MET A 639 10.69 -21.85 32.81
C MET A 639 11.30 -20.59 33.43
N TYR A 640 12.01 -19.78 32.63
CA TYR A 640 12.53 -18.47 33.06
C TYR A 640 11.42 -17.50 33.48
N TRP A 641 10.20 -17.68 32.98
CA TRP A 641 9.02 -16.90 33.38
C TRP A 641 8.25 -17.50 34.55
N GLY A 642 8.69 -18.64 35.11
CA GLY A 642 7.98 -19.33 36.19
C GLY A 642 6.66 -19.95 35.72
N GLU A 643 6.58 -20.33 34.46
CA GLU A 643 5.43 -20.95 33.83
C GLU A 643 5.77 -22.38 33.40
N GLU A 644 4.89 -23.32 33.69
CA GLU A 644 5.01 -24.66 33.11
C GLU A 644 4.88 -24.58 31.59
N PRO A 645 5.90 -25.04 30.82
CA PRO A 645 5.81 -25.10 29.37
C PRO A 645 4.59 -25.93 28.95
N ASN A 646 3.72 -25.33 28.14
CA ASN A 646 2.59 -26.03 27.54
C ASN A 646 2.29 -25.36 26.21
N ILE A 647 2.95 -25.87 25.18
CA ILE A 647 2.96 -25.30 23.83
C ILE A 647 1.56 -25.28 23.22
N LEU A 648 0.78 -26.35 23.40
CA LEU A 648 -0.60 -26.41 22.91
C LEU A 648 -1.45 -25.34 23.58
N ARG A 649 -1.37 -25.19 24.91
CA ARG A 649 -2.11 -24.15 25.65
C ARG A 649 -1.68 -22.74 25.23
N ASP A 650 -0.40 -22.50 24.99
CA ASP A 650 0.09 -21.18 24.55
C ASP A 650 -0.25 -20.89 23.09
N PHE A 651 -0.23 -21.89 22.23
CA PHE A 651 -0.73 -21.80 20.85
C PHE A 651 -2.22 -21.48 20.85
N ASP A 652 -3.02 -22.23 21.60
CA ASP A 652 -4.47 -22.09 21.75
C ASP A 652 -4.89 -20.75 22.35
N SER A 653 -4.16 -20.29 23.36
CA SER A 653 -4.37 -18.96 23.94
C SER A 653 -3.75 -17.84 23.11
N GLY A 654 -3.12 -18.18 21.97
CA GLY A 654 -2.42 -17.30 21.04
C GLY A 654 -1.31 -16.48 21.68
N LYS A 655 -0.63 -17.06 22.68
CA LYS A 655 0.62 -16.62 23.31
C LYS A 655 1.85 -17.25 22.65
N LEU A 656 1.66 -18.11 21.66
CA LEU A 656 2.71 -18.60 20.78
C LEU A 656 2.31 -18.40 19.33
N VAL A 657 3.22 -17.85 18.53
CA VAL A 657 2.90 -17.28 17.22
C VAL A 657 4.08 -17.40 16.27
N SER A 658 3.84 -17.44 14.97
CA SER A 658 4.89 -17.52 13.95
C SER A 658 4.76 -16.35 12.96
N THR A 659 5.89 -15.74 12.58
CA THR A 659 5.98 -14.69 11.55
C THR A 659 7.11 -14.99 10.57
N VAL A 660 6.88 -14.78 9.27
CA VAL A 660 7.93 -14.87 8.25
C VAL A 660 8.60 -13.52 8.07
N LYS A 661 9.93 -13.50 7.99
CA LYS A 661 10.72 -12.32 7.60
C LYS A 661 11.08 -12.45 6.13
N CYS A 662 10.85 -11.40 5.34
CA CYS A 662 11.00 -11.40 3.88
C CYS A 662 12.00 -10.33 3.41
N TYR A 663 12.78 -10.67 2.40
CA TYR A 663 13.58 -9.76 1.60
C TYR A 663 12.74 -9.21 0.44
N ILE A 664 12.76 -7.89 0.24
CA ILE A 664 11.98 -7.19 -0.78
C ILE A 664 12.93 -6.48 -1.76
N LYS A 665 12.73 -6.72 -3.06
CA LYS A 665 13.41 -6.03 -4.16
C LYS A 665 12.41 -5.33 -5.06
N VAL A 666 12.60 -4.03 -5.25
CA VAL A 666 11.77 -3.14 -6.07
C VAL A 666 12.59 -2.55 -7.22
N PRO A 667 11.95 -2.00 -8.28
CA PRO A 667 12.66 -1.24 -9.29
C PRO A 667 13.24 0.07 -8.70
N ILE A 668 14.36 0.51 -9.27
CA ILE A 668 15.10 1.69 -8.78
C ILE A 668 14.69 3.00 -9.47
N ASN A 669 14.03 2.92 -10.64
CA ASN A 669 13.57 4.09 -11.38
C ASN A 669 12.34 3.73 -12.24
N GLY A 670 11.16 4.07 -11.76
CA GLY A 670 9.88 3.86 -12.45
C GLY A 670 9.39 2.41 -12.41
N PHE A 671 8.70 1.99 -13.48
CA PHE A 671 8.00 0.70 -13.54
C PHE A 671 8.93 -0.49 -13.89
N GLY A 672 8.91 -1.53 -13.05
CA GLY A 672 9.72 -2.73 -13.23
C GLY A 672 9.32 -3.89 -12.32
N ALA A 673 10.21 -4.88 -12.17
CA ALA A 673 9.91 -6.10 -11.43
C ALA A 673 9.96 -5.88 -9.90
N PHE A 674 8.95 -6.39 -9.21
CA PHE A 674 8.87 -6.54 -7.76
C PHE A 674 9.18 -7.99 -7.40
N ILE A 675 10.04 -8.24 -6.40
CA ILE A 675 10.37 -9.59 -5.95
C ILE A 675 10.35 -9.62 -4.43
N GLU A 676 9.70 -10.65 -3.87
CA GLU A 676 9.62 -10.89 -2.44
C GLU A 676 9.97 -12.35 -2.14
N GLU A 677 10.88 -12.56 -1.19
CA GLU A 677 11.44 -13.87 -0.83
C GLU A 677 11.48 -14.06 0.69
N PRO A 678 11.09 -15.23 1.21
CA PRO A 678 11.22 -15.51 2.64
C PRO A 678 12.69 -15.73 3.01
N GLU A 679 13.12 -15.17 4.14
CA GLU A 679 14.47 -15.35 4.69
C GLU A 679 14.48 -16.36 5.86
N TYR A 680 13.61 -16.17 6.85
CA TYR A 680 13.48 -17.06 8.01
C TYR A 680 12.13 -16.89 8.72
N VAL A 681 11.80 -17.83 9.61
CA VAL A 681 10.59 -17.80 10.44
C VAL A 681 10.97 -17.47 11.88
N VAL A 682 10.12 -16.74 12.59
CA VAL A 682 10.30 -16.41 14.01
C VAL A 682 9.08 -16.87 14.80
N TRP A 683 9.30 -17.66 15.85
CA TRP A 683 8.32 -17.88 16.89
C TRP A 683 8.35 -16.74 17.90
N GLU A 684 7.26 -16.00 18.03
CA GLU A 684 7.07 -15.05 19.11
C GLU A 684 6.24 -15.71 20.21
N VAL A 685 6.84 -15.78 21.40
CA VAL A 685 6.28 -16.37 22.61
C VAL A 685 5.97 -15.25 23.58
N GLU A 686 4.80 -15.27 24.21
CA GLU A 686 4.33 -14.32 25.21
C GLU A 686 4.06 -15.06 26.54
N SER A 687 4.32 -14.42 27.69
CA SER A 687 4.06 -15.02 29.00
C SER A 687 2.56 -15.15 29.31
N ARG A 688 2.17 -16.18 30.06
CA ARG A 688 0.82 -16.36 30.59
C ARG A 688 0.49 -15.32 31.65
N LYS A 689 1.42 -15.13 32.58
CA LYS A 689 1.31 -14.17 33.67
C LYS A 689 1.89 -12.85 33.17
N PRO A 690 1.11 -11.75 33.21
CA PRO A 690 1.70 -10.45 32.97
C PRO A 690 2.65 -10.12 34.12
N ARG A 691 3.65 -9.26 33.86
CA ARG A 691 4.41 -8.61 34.93
C ARG A 691 4.19 -7.12 34.90
N LEU A 692 4.15 -6.52 36.07
CA LEU A 692 4.19 -5.07 36.20
C LEU A 692 5.64 -4.62 35.99
N VAL A 693 5.90 -3.91 34.91
CA VAL A 693 7.20 -3.30 34.62
C VAL A 693 7.08 -1.81 34.85
N LYS A 694 7.95 -1.26 35.70
CA LYS A 694 8.08 0.19 35.85
C LYS A 694 8.80 0.71 34.60
N PHE A 695 8.09 1.35 33.67
CA PHE A 695 8.64 1.95 32.47
C PHE A 695 8.67 3.47 32.63
N GLY A 696 9.89 4.00 32.65
CA GLY A 696 10.20 5.27 33.26
C GLY A 696 9.64 5.20 34.66
N ASP A 697 8.49 5.82 34.75
CA ASP A 697 7.95 6.17 35.99
C ASP A 697 6.46 5.76 35.73
N SER A 698 6.22 4.51 35.33
CA SER A 698 4.87 3.94 35.31
C SER A 698 4.81 2.41 35.36
N TYR A 699 3.94 1.78 36.16
CA TYR A 699 3.74 0.32 36.14
C TYR A 699 2.88 -0.13 34.96
N ARG A 700 3.48 -0.71 33.94
CA ARG A 700 2.76 -1.32 32.82
C ARG A 700 2.68 -2.83 33.00
N MET A 701 1.49 -3.42 32.86
CA MET A 701 1.37 -4.84 32.53
C MET A 701 2.04 -5.10 31.19
N ILE A 702 3.22 -5.70 31.26
CA ILE A 702 3.94 -6.19 30.09
C ILE A 702 4.02 -7.69 30.23
N TYR A 703 3.44 -8.39 29.26
CA TYR A 703 3.74 -9.80 29.09
C TYR A 703 5.16 -9.92 28.57
N ARG A 704 5.94 -10.84 29.15
CA ARG A 704 7.29 -11.07 28.66
C ARG A 704 7.18 -11.70 27.29
N SER A 705 7.91 -11.17 26.32
CA SER A 705 7.97 -11.74 24.98
C SER A 705 9.37 -12.26 24.65
N LYS A 706 9.45 -13.36 23.92
CA LYS A 706 10.70 -13.92 23.38
C LYS A 706 10.50 -14.23 21.90
N TYR A 707 11.42 -13.76 21.09
CA TYR A 707 11.51 -14.09 19.67
C TYR A 707 12.53 -15.22 19.49
N ILE A 708 12.08 -16.35 18.96
CA ILE A 708 12.86 -17.55 18.73
C ILE A 708 12.96 -17.71 17.20
N PRO A 709 14.07 -17.32 16.56
CA PRO A 709 14.24 -17.57 15.13
C PRO A 709 14.35 -19.07 14.89
N LEU A 710 13.72 -19.52 13.82
CA LEU A 710 13.80 -20.89 13.33
C LEU A 710 14.70 -20.91 12.10
N THR A 711 15.47 -21.98 11.95
CA THR A 711 16.43 -22.19 10.86
C THR A 711 15.99 -23.22 9.81
N PRO A 712 14.69 -23.43 9.50
CA PRO A 712 14.33 -24.38 8.47
C PRO A 712 14.66 -23.81 7.09
N ARG A 713 14.75 -24.69 6.11
CA ARG A 713 14.86 -24.29 4.72
C ARG A 713 13.55 -23.65 4.25
N VAL A 714 13.54 -22.32 4.20
CA VAL A 714 12.45 -21.55 3.60
C VAL A 714 12.44 -21.70 2.08
N ARG A 715 11.26 -21.52 1.47
CA ARG A 715 11.07 -21.68 0.03
C ARG A 715 9.93 -20.84 -0.47
N GLY A 716 10.15 -20.17 -1.60
CA GLY A 716 9.13 -19.41 -2.28
C GLY A 716 9.74 -18.17 -2.89
N ARG A 717 9.08 -17.64 -3.90
CA ARG A 717 9.41 -16.34 -4.48
C ARG A 717 8.14 -15.80 -5.09
N TYR A 718 7.73 -14.64 -4.62
CA TYR A 718 6.67 -13.87 -5.26
C TYR A 718 7.34 -12.87 -6.20
N ILE A 719 6.84 -12.79 -7.43
CA ILE A 719 7.33 -11.85 -8.44
C ILE A 719 6.13 -11.10 -8.95
N ASP A 720 6.16 -9.79 -9.02
CA ASP A 720 5.13 -8.99 -9.69
C ASP A 720 5.80 -7.81 -10.40
N PHE A 721 5.04 -6.78 -10.74
CA PHE A 721 5.57 -5.51 -11.23
C PHE A 721 5.00 -4.35 -10.44
N THR A 722 5.84 -3.35 -10.17
CA THR A 722 5.46 -2.14 -9.46
C THR A 722 6.25 -0.92 -9.93
N TYR A 723 5.92 0.26 -9.41
CA TYR A 723 6.72 1.48 -9.52
C TYR A 723 7.58 1.66 -8.29
N GLY A 724 8.85 2.02 -8.50
CA GLY A 724 9.81 2.21 -7.42
C GLY A 724 10.91 3.19 -7.82
N TYR A 725 11.35 3.97 -6.84
CA TYR A 725 12.35 5.02 -7.01
C TYR A 725 13.31 5.00 -5.83
N ILE A 726 14.59 4.89 -6.14
CA ILE A 726 15.68 5.07 -5.17
C ILE A 726 16.28 6.46 -5.34
N TYR A 727 16.45 7.17 -4.24
CA TYR A 727 17.07 8.47 -4.20
C TYR A 727 18.29 8.41 -3.28
N GLU A 728 19.47 8.63 -3.84
CA GLU A 728 20.69 8.77 -3.04
C GLU A 728 20.63 10.07 -2.23
N LEU A 729 20.86 9.95 -0.93
CA LEU A 729 20.80 11.05 0.02
C LEU A 729 22.18 11.72 0.17
N ASP A 730 22.21 12.99 0.57
CA ASP A 730 23.47 13.64 0.95
C ASP A 730 24.12 12.84 2.10
N PRO A 731 25.45 12.59 2.08
CA PRO A 731 26.14 11.87 3.16
C PRO A 731 25.94 12.50 4.55
N ASN A 732 25.70 13.82 4.61
CA ASN A 732 25.45 14.55 5.85
C ASN A 732 23.97 14.55 6.27
N GLU A 733 23.07 14.01 5.45
CA GLU A 733 21.64 13.96 5.75
C GLU A 733 21.38 13.08 6.98
N ASP A 734 20.51 13.54 7.88
CA ASP A 734 20.04 12.72 8.99
C ASP A 734 18.90 11.80 8.49
N ILE A 735 19.15 10.49 8.54
CA ILE A 735 18.18 9.47 8.09
C ILE A 735 16.88 9.51 8.90
N ASP A 736 16.93 9.96 10.15
CA ASP A 736 15.74 10.10 10.99
C ASP A 736 14.85 11.22 10.48
N ASN A 737 15.45 12.35 10.11
CA ASN A 737 14.72 13.50 9.58
C ASN A 737 14.07 13.14 8.24
N VAL A 738 14.78 12.40 7.37
CA VAL A 738 14.20 11.91 6.11
C VAL A 738 13.06 10.94 6.36
N ARG A 739 13.22 10.00 7.30
CA ARG A 739 12.16 9.04 7.68
C ARG A 739 10.92 9.76 8.21
N ILE A 740 11.08 10.75 9.09
CA ILE A 740 9.99 11.61 9.58
C ILE A 740 9.35 12.36 8.41
N GLY A 741 10.15 12.96 7.52
CA GLY A 741 9.66 13.66 6.33
C GLY A 741 8.79 12.77 5.43
N LEU A 742 9.17 11.51 5.22
CA LEU A 742 8.40 10.52 4.45
C LEU A 742 7.10 10.13 5.16
N ALA A 743 7.15 9.91 6.48
CA ALA A 743 5.95 9.60 7.27
C ALA A 743 4.92 10.74 7.20
N ILE A 744 5.35 11.98 7.38
CA ILE A 744 4.49 13.17 7.28
C ILE A 744 4.01 13.39 5.84
N LEU A 745 4.85 13.12 4.82
CA LEU A 745 4.43 13.17 3.43
C LEU A 745 3.26 12.21 3.15
N LYS A 746 3.26 11.00 3.72
CA LYS A 746 2.13 10.07 3.62
C LYS A 746 0.86 10.63 4.27
N ILE A 747 0.96 11.29 5.44
CA ILE A 747 -0.18 11.99 6.08
C ILE A 747 -0.71 13.09 5.16
N ILE A 748 0.18 13.88 4.58
CA ILE A 748 -0.17 14.96 3.66
C ILE A 748 -0.90 14.42 2.44
N LEU A 749 -0.39 13.35 1.82
CA LEU A 749 -1.04 12.68 0.69
C LEU A 749 -2.43 12.16 1.08
N ARG A 750 -2.59 11.61 2.29
CA ARG A 750 -3.87 11.13 2.83
C ARG A 750 -4.89 12.25 3.10
N LEU A 751 -4.45 13.42 3.54
CA LEU A 751 -5.32 14.54 3.90
C LEU A 751 -5.50 15.57 2.78
N SER A 752 -4.67 15.51 1.75
CA SER A 752 -4.84 16.29 0.52
C SER A 752 -6.03 15.80 -0.31
N ASN A 753 -6.27 16.45 -1.44
CA ASN A 753 -7.26 16.01 -2.43
C ASN A 753 -6.95 14.62 -3.01
N TYR A 754 -5.73 14.10 -2.84
CA TYR A 754 -5.40 12.75 -3.25
C TYR A 754 -5.98 11.67 -2.34
N ARG A 755 -6.24 11.93 -1.05
CA ARG A 755 -6.89 10.96 -0.14
C ARG A 755 -6.32 9.53 -0.24
N LEU A 756 -4.99 9.39 -0.38
CA LEU A 756 -4.36 8.09 -0.59
C LEU A 756 -4.43 7.23 0.67
N SER A 757 -4.71 5.94 0.50
CA SER A 757 -4.54 4.96 1.57
C SER A 757 -3.08 4.89 2.02
N PHE A 758 -2.86 4.65 3.30
CA PHE A 758 -1.50 4.41 3.81
C PHE A 758 -0.87 3.15 3.24
N ASN A 759 -1.67 2.23 2.71
CA ASN A 759 -1.22 1.00 2.08
C ASN A 759 -0.82 1.18 0.61
N GLU A 760 -1.06 2.34 0.00
CA GLU A 760 -0.73 2.57 -1.42
C GLU A 760 0.79 2.69 -1.63
N LEU A 761 1.48 3.38 -0.71
CA LEU A 761 2.91 3.70 -0.81
C LEU A 761 3.68 3.16 0.39
N SER A 762 4.85 2.59 0.12
CA SER A 762 5.80 2.15 1.13
C SER A 762 7.15 2.82 0.91
N TYR A 763 7.92 2.93 1.99
CA TYR A 763 9.26 3.51 1.92
C TYR A 763 10.23 2.80 2.87
N VAL A 764 11.52 2.94 2.54
CA VAL A 764 12.65 2.55 3.39
C VAL A 764 13.68 3.69 3.36
N VAL A 765 14.31 3.95 4.49
CA VAL A 765 15.48 4.83 4.60
C VAL A 765 16.60 4.02 5.25
N ASP A 766 17.76 3.99 4.61
CA ASP A 766 18.90 3.18 5.05
C ASP A 766 20.21 3.93 4.81
N ASP A 767 21.27 3.56 5.54
CA ASP A 767 22.58 4.20 5.52
C ASP A 767 23.69 3.37 4.86
N LYS A 768 23.39 2.14 4.40
CA LYS A 768 24.39 1.19 3.87
C LYS A 768 24.12 0.74 2.44
N PRO A 769 25.15 0.67 1.56
CA PRO A 769 26.53 1.16 1.72
C PRO A 769 26.66 2.69 1.57
N ARG A 770 25.61 3.36 1.11
CA ARG A 770 25.44 4.82 1.09
C ARG A 770 24.04 5.16 1.59
N LYS A 771 23.82 6.38 2.06
CA LYS A 771 22.48 6.82 2.49
C LYS A 771 21.54 6.90 1.30
N TYR A 772 20.38 6.28 1.40
CA TYR A 772 19.33 6.38 0.39
C TYR A 772 17.94 6.37 1.02
N MET A 773 16.98 6.92 0.30
CA MET A 773 15.57 6.64 0.53
C MET A 773 14.98 5.91 -0.69
N LEU A 774 14.14 4.93 -0.42
CA LEU A 774 13.46 4.11 -1.41
C LEU A 774 11.97 4.28 -1.21
N ILE A 775 11.23 4.59 -2.28
CA ILE A 775 9.77 4.72 -2.27
C ILE A 775 9.21 3.82 -3.37
N TRP A 776 8.18 3.04 -3.06
CA TRP A 776 7.50 2.20 -4.06
C TRP A 776 6.00 2.10 -3.79
N GLU A 777 5.27 1.71 -4.84
CA GLU A 777 3.86 1.41 -4.76
C GLU A 777 3.64 -0.02 -4.26
N SER A 778 2.95 -0.19 -3.13
CA SER A 778 2.53 -1.52 -2.66
C SER A 778 1.30 -2.01 -3.42
N ASP A 779 0.42 -1.09 -3.83
CA ASP A 779 -0.61 -1.33 -4.82
C ASP A 779 -0.26 -0.60 -6.13
N CYS A 780 0.13 -1.35 -7.17
CA CYS A 780 0.68 -0.77 -8.40
C CYS A 780 -0.40 -0.04 -9.24
N SER A 781 -0.70 1.19 -8.85
CA SER A 781 -1.68 2.08 -9.47
C SER A 781 -1.06 3.07 -10.45
N GLY A 782 0.27 3.22 -10.45
CA GLY A 782 0.99 4.27 -11.17
C GLY A 782 0.82 5.65 -10.56
N ILE A 783 0.43 5.71 -9.27
CA ILE A 783 0.20 6.96 -8.56
C ILE A 783 1.48 7.80 -8.45
N LEU A 784 2.66 7.21 -8.23
CA LEU A 784 3.94 7.92 -8.07
C LEU A 784 4.32 8.74 -9.30
N GLU A 785 3.97 8.27 -10.50
CA GLU A 785 4.18 9.02 -11.76
C GLU A 785 3.09 10.07 -12.01
N SER A 786 1.91 9.93 -11.39
CA SER A 786 0.77 10.82 -11.60
C SER A 786 0.65 11.94 -10.57
N ILE A 787 1.31 11.82 -9.41
CA ILE A 787 1.28 12.85 -8.38
C ILE A 787 1.97 14.12 -8.90
N ASP A 788 1.21 15.21 -8.88
CA ASP A 788 1.71 16.56 -9.01
C ASP A 788 2.40 16.99 -7.70
N TRP A 789 3.70 16.71 -7.62
CA TRP A 789 4.53 17.01 -6.44
C TRP A 789 4.62 18.52 -6.13
N SER A 790 4.39 19.39 -7.12
CA SER A 790 4.34 20.84 -6.93
C SER A 790 3.08 21.25 -6.16
N LYS A 791 1.91 20.71 -6.52
CA LYS A 791 0.67 20.93 -5.74
C LYS A 791 0.77 20.39 -4.32
N ILE A 792 1.45 19.25 -4.13
CA ILE A 792 1.71 18.71 -2.78
C ILE A 792 2.59 19.67 -1.99
N ARG A 793 3.64 20.22 -2.59
CA ARG A 793 4.50 21.23 -1.96
C ARG A 793 3.69 22.45 -1.51
N ASP A 794 2.80 22.96 -2.35
CA ASP A 794 1.91 24.08 -2.00
C ASP A 794 0.97 23.73 -0.86
N PHE A 795 0.42 22.51 -0.87
CA PHE A 795 -0.41 22.00 0.21
C PHE A 795 0.37 21.91 1.53
N VAL A 796 1.63 21.47 1.53
CA VAL A 796 2.48 21.41 2.73
C VAL A 796 2.60 22.80 3.38
N ASN A 797 2.77 23.84 2.57
CA ASN A 797 2.89 25.22 3.04
C ASN A 797 1.60 25.65 3.77
N MET A 798 0.44 25.36 3.19
CA MET A 798 -0.88 25.73 3.72
C MET A 798 -1.40 24.81 4.84
N PHE A 799 -0.86 23.59 4.93
CA PHE A 799 -1.35 22.53 5.80
C PHE A 799 -1.33 22.95 7.28
N LYS A 800 -2.47 22.86 7.96
CA LYS A 800 -2.55 23.09 9.40
C LYS A 800 -2.76 21.74 10.08
N PRO A 801 -1.75 21.20 10.77
CA PRO A 801 -1.88 19.91 11.44
C PRO A 801 -2.90 20.01 12.56
N SER A 802 -3.78 19.02 12.64
CA SER A 802 -4.66 18.80 13.79
C SER A 802 -4.09 17.70 14.68
N LYS A 803 -4.70 17.48 15.84
CA LYS A 803 -4.26 16.42 16.76
C LYS A 803 -4.36 15.01 16.15
N ILE A 804 -5.26 14.81 15.19
CA ILE A 804 -5.33 13.52 14.46
C ILE A 804 -4.05 13.22 13.69
N CYS A 805 -3.27 14.23 13.28
CA CYS A 805 -2.05 13.98 12.53
C CYS A 805 -1.00 13.27 13.38
N GLU A 806 -0.99 13.50 14.70
CA GLU A 806 -0.13 12.75 15.63
C GLU A 806 -0.58 11.28 15.68
N LEU A 807 -1.88 11.01 15.80
CA LEU A 807 -2.45 9.66 15.72
C LEU A 807 -2.06 8.94 14.42
N LEU A 808 -2.21 9.62 13.28
CA LEU A 808 -1.89 9.06 11.96
C LEU A 808 -0.39 8.79 11.81
N LEU A 809 0.48 9.59 12.42
CA LEU A 809 1.92 9.34 12.41
C LEU A 809 2.27 8.01 13.07
N TRP A 810 1.65 7.69 14.21
CA TRP A 810 1.80 6.39 14.87
C TRP A 810 1.29 5.22 14.03
N ALA A 811 0.22 5.44 13.25
CA ALA A 811 -0.32 4.42 12.35
C ALA A 811 0.59 4.14 11.13
N ILE A 812 1.33 5.16 10.67
CA ILE A 812 2.20 5.06 9.49
C ILE A 812 3.59 4.54 9.85
N ASP A 813 4.22 5.10 10.88
CA ASP A 813 5.61 4.81 11.25
C ASP A 813 5.85 5.11 12.73
N GLU A 814 5.73 4.06 13.56
CA GLU A 814 5.90 4.13 15.01
C GLU A 814 7.30 4.64 15.41
N ASP A 815 8.36 4.25 14.71
CA ASP A 815 9.71 4.73 15.01
C ASP A 815 9.86 6.23 14.71
N ALA A 816 9.26 6.72 13.63
CA ALA A 816 9.24 8.15 13.33
C ALA A 816 8.46 8.93 14.39
N ALA A 817 7.31 8.40 14.82
CA ALA A 817 6.51 8.99 15.90
C ALA A 817 7.30 9.10 17.22
N ILE A 818 7.98 8.02 17.61
CA ILE A 818 8.84 7.98 18.80
C ILE A 818 9.92 9.06 18.72
N LYS A 819 10.64 9.15 17.59
CA LYS A 819 11.72 10.14 17.42
C LYS A 819 11.23 11.57 17.45
N VAL A 820 10.06 11.86 16.87
CA VAL A 820 9.43 13.19 16.93
C VAL A 820 9.17 13.59 18.37
N ILE A 821 8.68 12.65 19.19
CA ILE A 821 8.38 12.88 20.60
C ILE A 821 9.68 13.02 21.42
N GLU A 822 10.63 12.11 21.26
CA GLU A 822 11.92 12.12 21.98
C GLU A 822 12.71 13.40 21.75
N LYS A 823 12.73 13.89 20.50
CA LYS A 823 13.44 15.13 20.11
C LYS A 823 12.55 16.38 20.21
N ASN A 824 11.30 16.25 20.66
CA ASN A 824 10.29 17.31 20.73
C ASN A 824 10.23 18.19 19.46
N ILE A 825 10.15 17.53 18.30
CA ILE A 825 10.25 18.20 17.00
C ILE A 825 8.92 18.88 16.68
N PRO A 826 8.88 20.22 16.51
CA PRO A 826 7.64 20.92 16.22
C PRO A 826 7.20 20.69 14.77
N TRP A 827 5.89 20.83 14.51
CA TRP A 827 5.30 20.67 13.17
C TRP A 827 5.96 21.53 12.08
N ASN A 828 6.42 22.74 12.41
CA ASN A 828 7.12 23.59 11.45
C ASN A 828 8.47 23.01 11.02
N GLU A 829 9.18 22.31 11.89
CA GLU A 829 10.41 21.59 11.53
C GLU A 829 10.09 20.33 10.73
N MET A 830 9.06 19.56 11.11
CA MET A 830 8.62 18.39 10.35
C MET A 830 8.23 18.75 8.90
N LYS A 831 7.57 19.90 8.68
CA LYS A 831 7.31 20.42 7.33
C LYS A 831 8.59 20.67 6.53
N LYS A 832 9.66 21.17 7.16
CA LYS A 832 10.97 21.32 6.49
C LYS A 832 11.52 19.97 6.05
N TYR A 833 11.37 18.93 6.86
CA TYR A 833 11.77 17.58 6.47
C TYR A 833 10.97 17.05 5.28
N VAL A 834 9.66 17.32 5.22
CA VAL A 834 8.84 17.01 4.03
C VAL A 834 9.34 17.76 2.80
N HIS A 835 9.65 19.05 2.92
CA HIS A 835 10.23 19.81 1.81
C HIS A 835 11.57 19.23 1.34
N ARG A 836 12.42 18.77 2.27
CA ARG A 836 13.68 18.09 1.92
C ARG A 836 13.41 16.81 1.14
N VAL A 837 12.50 15.97 1.59
CA VAL A 837 12.07 14.76 0.86
C VAL A 837 11.54 15.10 -0.53
N LEU A 838 10.72 16.15 -0.65
CA LEU A 838 10.22 16.62 -1.95
C LEU A 838 11.34 17.15 -2.85
N ASP A 839 12.36 17.81 -2.29
CA ASP A 839 13.54 18.25 -3.05
C ASP A 839 14.28 17.03 -3.65
N TYR A 840 14.42 15.92 -2.90
CA TYR A 840 14.95 14.66 -3.43
C TYR A 840 14.06 14.06 -4.53
N ILE A 841 12.73 13.96 -4.29
CA ILE A 841 11.77 13.40 -5.26
C ILE A 841 11.76 14.19 -6.58
N GLN A 842 11.79 15.52 -6.50
CA GLN A 842 11.76 16.40 -7.67
C GLN A 842 13.14 16.59 -8.32
N GLY A 843 14.20 16.00 -7.76
CA GLY A 843 15.56 16.14 -8.30
C GLY A 843 16.11 17.56 -8.21
N VAL A 844 15.75 18.30 -7.17
CA VAL A 844 16.14 19.71 -6.95
C VAL A 844 17.17 19.80 -5.82
N LEU A 845 18.06 20.79 -5.92
CA LEU A 845 19.03 21.17 -4.90
C LEU A 845 18.73 22.59 -4.44
N ARG A 846 18.49 22.76 -3.14
CA ARG A 846 18.18 24.05 -2.51
C ARG A 846 19.44 24.64 -1.89
N LEU A 847 19.86 25.79 -2.41
CA LEU A 847 21.02 26.54 -1.92
C LEU A 847 20.56 27.83 -1.24
N LYS A 848 21.09 28.10 -0.04
CA LYS A 848 20.91 29.40 0.65
C LYS A 848 22.11 30.27 0.35
N LEU A 849 21.88 31.38 -0.35
CA LEU A 849 22.91 32.30 -0.80
C LEU A 849 22.67 33.68 -0.16
N GLU A 850 23.71 34.29 0.42
CA GLU A 850 23.56 35.52 1.22
C GLU A 850 23.09 36.73 0.37
N SER A 851 23.40 36.76 -0.92
CA SER A 851 23.02 37.83 -1.86
C SER A 851 21.83 37.50 -2.77
N LEU A 852 21.44 36.21 -2.86
CA LEU A 852 20.44 35.72 -3.81
C LEU A 852 19.24 35.04 -3.16
N GLY A 853 19.24 34.88 -1.83
CA GLY A 853 18.17 34.16 -1.12
C GLY A 853 18.25 32.64 -1.32
N GLU A 854 17.10 31.97 -1.25
CA GLU A 854 17.01 30.54 -1.57
C GLU A 854 16.91 30.34 -3.09
N VAL A 855 17.86 29.61 -3.68
CA VAL A 855 17.88 29.25 -5.10
C VAL A 855 17.65 27.74 -5.25
N LEU A 856 16.78 27.35 -6.17
CA LEU A 856 16.40 25.96 -6.44
C LEU A 856 16.93 25.53 -7.81
N ILE A 857 18.05 24.83 -7.86
CA ILE A 857 18.63 24.33 -9.12
C ILE A 857 18.31 22.84 -9.32
N PRO A 858 18.24 22.33 -10.56
CA PRO A 858 18.21 20.88 -10.75
C PRO A 858 19.49 20.24 -10.20
N ARG A 859 19.39 19.03 -9.66
CA ARG A 859 20.57 18.27 -9.25
C ARG A 859 21.44 17.95 -10.46
N PRO A 860 22.78 17.92 -10.30
CA PRO A 860 23.67 17.46 -11.35
C PRO A 860 23.26 16.07 -11.87
N SER A 861 23.17 15.95 -13.20
CA SER A 861 22.80 14.72 -13.90
C SER A 861 23.27 14.78 -15.36
N LYS A 862 23.52 13.62 -15.96
CA LYS A 862 23.85 13.50 -17.38
C LYS A 862 22.70 13.96 -18.29
N ASP A 863 21.46 13.89 -17.82
CA ASP A 863 20.27 14.32 -18.57
C ASP A 863 20.25 15.83 -18.85
N LEU A 864 20.97 16.62 -18.04
CA LEU A 864 21.11 18.06 -18.28
C LEU A 864 21.99 18.37 -19.49
N LYS A 865 22.72 17.38 -20.02
CA LYS A 865 23.63 17.52 -21.17
C LYS A 865 24.67 18.62 -20.95
N LEU A 866 25.30 18.61 -19.78
CA LEU A 866 26.34 19.55 -19.38
C LEU A 866 27.62 18.79 -19.01
N LEU A 867 28.76 19.27 -19.50
CA LEU A 867 30.08 18.73 -19.18
C LEU A 867 30.94 19.87 -18.65
N ALA A 868 31.16 19.93 -17.34
CA ALA A 868 32.06 20.92 -16.75
C ALA A 868 33.51 20.46 -16.84
N LEU A 869 34.38 21.40 -17.20
CA LEU A 869 35.79 21.17 -17.48
C LEU A 869 36.64 22.15 -16.66
N ASP A 870 37.61 21.61 -15.94
CA ASP A 870 38.65 22.38 -15.26
C ASP A 870 40.04 21.95 -15.76
N ILE A 871 40.90 22.92 -16.05
CA ILE A 871 42.31 22.71 -16.40
C ILE A 871 43.17 23.36 -15.34
N PHE A 872 43.85 22.53 -14.55
CA PHE A 872 44.72 22.97 -13.46
C PHE A 872 46.21 22.75 -13.79
N PRO A 873 47.00 23.82 -14.00
CA PRO A 873 48.43 23.69 -14.29
C PRO A 873 49.26 23.54 -13.02
N ILE A 874 50.23 22.62 -13.05
CA ILE A 874 51.25 22.42 -12.02
C ILE A 874 52.63 22.55 -12.67
N ILE A 875 53.44 23.49 -12.18
CA ILE A 875 54.80 23.69 -12.66
C ILE A 875 55.76 22.98 -11.71
N ILE A 876 56.57 22.07 -12.24
CA ILE A 876 57.58 21.32 -11.47
C ILE A 876 58.91 21.44 -12.22
N GLY A 877 59.83 22.26 -11.69
CA GLY A 877 61.07 22.58 -12.41
C GLY A 877 60.76 23.36 -13.69
N GLU A 878 61.23 22.86 -14.83
CA GLU A 878 60.97 23.44 -16.16
C GLU A 878 59.71 22.85 -16.82
N ASP A 879 59.12 21.81 -16.22
CA ASP A 879 57.96 21.12 -16.79
C ASP A 879 56.62 21.70 -16.30
N THR A 880 55.64 21.71 -17.20
CA THR A 880 54.25 22.06 -16.84
C THR A 880 53.31 20.88 -17.12
N TYR A 881 52.70 20.38 -16.04
CA TYR A 881 51.67 19.36 -16.08
C TYR A 881 50.29 20.01 -16.02
N TYR A 882 49.36 19.57 -16.86
CA TYR A 882 47.97 20.02 -16.87
C TYR A 882 47.09 18.87 -16.40
N ILE A 883 46.44 19.06 -15.26
CA ILE A 883 45.38 18.15 -14.80
C ILE A 883 44.08 18.67 -15.39
N ILE A 884 43.43 17.84 -16.21
CA ILE A 884 42.15 18.17 -16.81
C ILE A 884 41.10 17.27 -16.18
N THR A 885 40.09 17.87 -15.57
CA THR A 885 38.98 17.15 -14.95
C THR A 885 37.69 17.47 -15.67
N PHE A 886 36.94 16.42 -16.01
CA PHE A 886 35.62 16.50 -16.61
C PHE A 886 34.59 16.03 -15.60
N PHE A 887 33.45 16.71 -15.55
CA PHE A 887 32.32 16.34 -14.71
C PHE A 887 31.03 16.43 -15.51
N ASP A 888 30.34 15.30 -15.70
CA ASP A 888 29.14 15.19 -16.53
C ASP A 888 27.82 15.29 -15.73
N GLY A 889 27.93 15.61 -14.45
CA GLY A 889 26.80 15.65 -13.51
C GLY A 889 26.75 14.44 -12.57
N GLU A 890 27.36 13.31 -12.93
CA GLU A 890 27.32 12.08 -12.12
C GLU A 890 28.71 11.52 -11.81
N SER A 891 29.65 11.66 -12.74
CA SER A 891 30.98 11.05 -12.68
C SER A 891 32.08 12.02 -13.08
N TYR A 892 33.29 11.76 -12.55
CA TYR A 892 34.50 12.49 -12.91
C TYR A 892 35.41 11.64 -13.82
N GLU A 893 36.02 12.27 -14.82
CA GLU A 893 37.10 11.70 -15.62
C GLU A 893 38.31 12.65 -15.56
N HIS A 894 39.53 12.09 -15.42
CA HIS A 894 40.75 12.88 -15.28
C HIS A 894 41.76 12.55 -16.38
N LEU A 895 42.45 13.58 -16.88
CA LEU A 895 43.63 13.45 -17.73
C LEU A 895 44.80 14.22 -17.12
N VAL A 896 46.01 13.69 -17.25
CA VAL A 896 47.24 14.40 -16.87
C VAL A 896 48.13 14.55 -18.10
N LEU A 897 48.22 15.77 -18.65
CA LEU A 897 49.03 16.07 -19.83
C LEU A 897 50.34 16.76 -19.44
N ASN A 898 51.44 16.49 -20.16
CA ASN A 898 52.70 17.23 -20.05
C ASN A 898 53.01 17.93 -21.38
N ILE A 899 53.24 19.24 -21.38
CA ILE A 899 53.43 20.05 -22.60
C ILE A 899 54.91 20.43 -22.84
N SER A 900 55.83 20.13 -21.91
CA SER A 900 57.27 20.40 -22.01
C SER A 900 58.07 19.20 -22.54
N SER A 901 59.23 19.50 -23.13
CA SER A 901 60.07 18.55 -23.87
C SER A 901 61.19 17.90 -23.07
N GLY A 902 61.16 17.91 -21.73
CA GLY A 902 62.27 17.34 -20.97
C GLY A 902 61.99 17.11 -19.49
N ILE A 903 61.58 15.89 -19.15
CA ILE A 903 62.18 14.97 -18.15
C ILE A 903 61.31 13.69 -18.14
N LYS A 904 61.82 12.60 -18.70
CA LYS A 904 61.32 11.24 -18.41
C LYS A 904 62.14 10.71 -17.24
N GLY A 905 61.53 10.56 -16.06
CA GLY A 905 62.19 9.78 -14.99
C GLY A 905 61.73 9.92 -13.53
N LEU A 906 60.96 10.95 -13.14
CA LEU A 906 60.66 11.20 -11.71
C LEU A 906 59.18 11.06 -11.29
N VAL A 907 58.24 11.00 -12.24
CA VAL A 907 56.79 10.94 -11.96
C VAL A 907 56.25 9.56 -12.35
N THR A 908 55.56 8.87 -11.43
CA THR A 908 54.92 7.55 -11.66
C THR A 908 53.45 7.67 -12.09
N VAL A 909 52.90 8.88 -12.13
CA VAL A 909 51.54 9.16 -12.60
C VAL A 909 51.48 8.96 -14.12
N ARG A 910 50.44 8.27 -14.60
CA ARG A 910 50.15 8.09 -16.01
C ARG A 910 50.02 9.46 -16.68
N ILE A 911 50.82 9.71 -17.72
CA ILE A 911 50.72 10.88 -18.58
C ILE A 911 49.88 10.47 -19.78
N ASP A 912 48.79 11.18 -20.02
CA ASP A 912 47.84 10.89 -21.10
C ASP A 912 48.23 11.63 -22.39
N ASP A 913 47.75 11.11 -23.52
CA ASP A 913 47.90 11.74 -24.82
C ASP A 913 46.76 12.74 -25.07
N VAL A 914 47.03 13.80 -25.82
CA VAL A 914 46.02 14.81 -26.21
C VAL A 914 44.86 14.18 -27.00
N SER A 915 45.07 13.01 -27.62
CA SER A 915 44.05 12.22 -28.31
C SER A 915 42.94 11.73 -27.37
N GLU A 916 43.23 11.45 -26.10
CA GLU A 916 42.21 11.11 -25.10
C GLU A 916 41.32 12.32 -24.78
N PHE A 917 41.91 13.51 -24.71
CA PHE A 917 41.14 14.75 -24.57
C PHE A 917 40.21 14.95 -25.77
N PHE A 918 40.71 14.71 -26.98
CA PHE A 918 39.87 14.75 -28.19
C PHE A 918 38.71 13.75 -28.14
N ARG A 919 38.95 12.51 -27.70
CA ARG A 919 37.91 11.47 -27.56
C ARG A 919 36.77 11.92 -26.63
N ILE A 920 37.11 12.44 -25.44
CA ILE A 920 36.12 12.89 -24.45
C ILE A 920 35.26 14.03 -25.02
N ILE A 921 35.91 15.03 -25.64
CA ILE A 921 35.19 16.15 -26.25
C ILE A 921 34.32 15.68 -27.42
N SER A 922 34.82 14.81 -28.30
CA SER A 922 34.03 14.29 -29.42
C SER A 922 32.79 13.53 -28.94
N ASN A 923 32.95 12.64 -27.96
CA ASN A 923 31.83 11.88 -27.39
C ASN A 923 30.76 12.78 -26.75
N ALA A 924 31.19 13.86 -26.10
CA ALA A 924 30.30 14.84 -25.51
C ALA A 924 29.48 15.56 -26.60
N VAL A 925 30.13 15.94 -27.69
CA VAL A 925 29.49 16.58 -28.85
C VAL A 925 28.50 15.66 -29.54
N ASP A 926 28.88 14.41 -29.80
CA ASP A 926 28.00 13.39 -30.41
C ASP A 926 26.76 13.09 -29.55
N SER A 927 26.82 13.43 -28.26
CA SER A 927 25.75 13.26 -27.29
C SER A 927 25.02 14.56 -26.91
N ASP A 928 25.25 15.66 -27.66
CA ASP A 928 24.68 17.01 -27.49
C ASP A 928 25.03 17.73 -26.16
N PHE A 929 26.19 17.44 -25.55
CA PHE A 929 26.61 18.10 -24.31
C PHE A 929 27.16 19.51 -24.56
N LYS A 930 26.76 20.47 -23.72
CA LYS A 930 27.44 21.77 -23.60
C LYS A 930 28.65 21.68 -22.68
N ILE A 931 29.77 22.26 -23.10
CA ILE A 931 31.01 22.28 -22.33
C ILE A 931 31.05 23.56 -21.49
N LEU A 932 31.20 23.41 -20.19
CA LEU A 932 31.29 24.53 -19.25
C LEU A 932 32.74 24.73 -18.81
N ILE A 933 33.23 25.96 -18.89
CA ILE A 933 34.53 26.38 -18.37
C ILE A 933 34.36 27.60 -17.47
N TYR A 934 35.35 27.89 -16.61
CA TYR A 934 35.36 29.09 -15.79
C TYR A 934 36.65 29.89 -16.03
N GLY A 935 36.61 30.91 -16.88
CA GLY A 935 37.74 31.83 -17.10
C GLY A 935 39.02 31.18 -17.64
N GLN A 936 38.93 29.97 -18.21
CA GLN A 936 40.07 29.15 -18.64
C GLN A 936 40.20 29.02 -20.17
N ARG A 937 39.54 29.90 -20.93
CA ARG A 937 39.50 29.83 -22.40
C ARG A 937 40.89 29.80 -23.03
N ASP A 938 41.79 30.68 -22.60
CA ASP A 938 43.17 30.71 -23.12
C ASP A 938 43.95 29.42 -22.80
N LEU A 939 43.70 28.85 -21.63
CA LEU A 939 44.35 27.62 -21.18
C LEU A 939 43.87 26.40 -21.99
N LEU A 940 42.56 26.34 -22.27
CA LEU A 940 41.95 25.34 -23.14
C LEU A 940 42.59 25.35 -24.54
N TYR A 941 42.70 26.52 -25.17
CA TYR A 941 43.35 26.65 -26.47
C TYR A 941 44.85 26.40 -26.42
N LYS A 942 45.54 26.73 -25.31
CA LYS A 942 46.95 26.42 -25.10
C LYS A 942 47.21 24.92 -25.08
N VAL A 943 46.39 24.16 -24.37
CA VAL A 943 46.47 22.69 -24.34
C VAL A 943 46.17 22.10 -25.73
N ALA A 944 45.16 22.63 -26.42
CA ALA A 944 44.76 22.14 -27.73
C ALA A 944 45.80 22.35 -28.85
N ARG A 945 46.79 23.26 -28.69
CA ARG A 945 47.84 23.54 -29.72
C ARG A 945 48.61 22.32 -30.23
N ARG A 946 48.67 21.25 -29.44
CA ARG A 946 49.35 20.01 -29.83
C ARG A 946 48.52 19.11 -30.76
N SER A 947 47.23 19.41 -30.97
CA SER A 947 46.34 18.67 -31.88
C SER A 947 45.54 19.61 -32.78
N ARG A 948 45.86 19.64 -34.07
CA ARG A 948 45.13 20.45 -35.07
C ARG A 948 43.65 20.07 -35.12
N THR A 949 43.34 18.78 -34.98
CA THR A 949 41.96 18.26 -34.98
C THR A 949 41.16 18.77 -33.78
N LEU A 950 41.75 18.74 -32.58
CA LEU A 950 41.10 19.27 -31.37
C LEU A 950 40.87 20.79 -31.47
N GLN A 951 41.82 21.54 -32.04
CA GLN A 951 41.62 22.97 -32.28
C GLN A 951 40.46 23.27 -33.23
N MET A 952 40.31 22.48 -34.30
CA MET A 952 39.20 22.64 -35.25
C MET A 952 37.86 22.35 -34.57
N VAL A 953 37.77 21.28 -33.78
CA VAL A 953 36.56 20.96 -33.03
C VAL A 953 36.22 22.05 -32.02
N LEU A 954 37.18 22.52 -31.22
CA LEU A 954 36.93 23.58 -30.24
C LEU A 954 36.46 24.90 -30.89
N ARG A 955 37.00 25.26 -32.07
CA ARG A 955 36.51 26.43 -32.83
C ARG A 955 35.08 26.24 -33.32
N SER A 956 34.74 25.07 -33.86
CA SER A 956 33.37 24.74 -34.29
C SER A 956 32.38 24.79 -33.11
N LEU A 957 32.78 24.29 -31.95
CA LEU A 957 31.96 24.35 -30.73
C LEU A 957 31.78 25.77 -30.20
N GLU A 958 32.76 26.63 -30.41
CA GLU A 958 32.67 28.04 -30.05
C GLU A 958 31.73 28.83 -30.99
N GLU A 959 31.82 28.58 -32.30
CA GLU A 959 30.91 29.16 -33.31
C GLU A 959 29.46 28.74 -33.09
N SER A 960 29.24 27.52 -32.57
CA SER A 960 27.91 26.97 -32.25
C SER A 960 27.44 27.27 -30.82
N ASN A 961 28.14 28.10 -30.05
CA ASN A 961 27.81 28.42 -28.65
C ASN A 961 27.68 27.18 -27.73
N MET A 962 28.41 26.11 -28.04
CA MET A 962 28.46 24.88 -27.25
C MET A 962 29.52 24.92 -26.13
N ILE A 963 30.48 25.85 -26.20
CA ILE A 963 31.38 26.17 -25.08
C ILE A 963 30.83 27.40 -24.35
N VAL A 964 30.61 27.25 -23.04
CA VAL A 964 30.06 28.29 -22.19
C VAL A 964 31.09 28.68 -21.13
N ASP A 965 31.49 29.95 -21.13
CA ASP A 965 32.31 30.51 -20.06
C ASP A 965 31.43 31.05 -18.93
N VAL A 966 31.38 30.30 -17.84
CA VAL A 966 30.58 30.60 -16.65
C VAL A 966 31.08 31.86 -15.95
N HIS A 967 32.37 32.20 -16.06
CA HIS A 967 32.91 33.46 -15.52
C HIS A 967 32.26 34.67 -16.21
N GLY A 968 32.12 34.61 -17.54
CA GLY A 968 31.45 35.67 -18.30
C GLY A 968 29.97 35.83 -17.91
N ILE A 969 29.28 34.71 -17.65
CA ILE A 969 27.90 34.74 -17.15
C ILE A 969 27.83 35.35 -15.75
N ALA A 970 28.73 34.95 -14.84
CA ALA A 970 28.80 35.49 -13.49
C ALA A 970 29.01 37.01 -13.49
N LYS A 971 29.94 37.49 -14.33
CA LYS A 971 30.20 38.92 -14.53
C LYS A 971 28.96 39.68 -14.98
N LYS A 972 28.21 39.11 -15.93
CA LYS A 972 26.99 39.73 -16.46
C LYS A 972 25.84 39.73 -15.45
N VAL A 973 25.62 38.61 -14.75
CA VAL A 973 24.45 38.39 -13.88
C VAL A 973 24.63 39.02 -12.49
N LEU A 974 25.85 38.96 -11.93
CA LEU A 974 26.14 39.42 -10.58
C LEU A 974 26.82 40.80 -10.54
N ASN A 975 27.23 41.33 -11.70
CA ASN A 975 27.97 42.60 -11.82
C ASN A 975 29.28 42.61 -10.99
N ILE A 976 29.96 41.47 -10.92
CA ILE A 976 31.24 41.28 -10.20
C ILE A 976 32.25 40.62 -11.11
N ASP A 977 33.52 41.02 -11.03
CA ASP A 977 34.62 40.45 -11.82
C ASP A 977 35.50 39.58 -10.91
N ILE A 978 35.06 38.35 -10.62
CA ILE A 978 35.74 37.43 -9.69
C ILE A 978 36.45 36.31 -10.45
N VAL A 979 37.77 36.37 -10.48
CA VAL A 979 38.58 35.51 -11.36
C VAL A 979 38.83 34.10 -10.81
N PRO A 980 39.05 33.84 -9.50
CA PRO A 980 39.02 32.47 -8.99
C PRO A 980 37.60 32.03 -8.63
N ILE A 981 37.16 30.87 -9.12
CA ILE A 981 35.83 30.31 -8.77
C ILE A 981 35.67 30.04 -7.26
N GLU A 982 36.78 29.81 -6.54
CA GLU A 982 36.79 29.72 -5.06
C GLU A 982 36.32 31.02 -4.39
N ASP A 983 36.68 32.17 -4.95
CA ASP A 983 36.30 33.46 -4.39
C ASP A 983 34.83 33.77 -4.71
N LEU A 984 34.32 33.27 -5.84
CA LEU A 984 32.90 33.33 -6.17
C LEU A 984 32.08 32.47 -5.20
N GLU A 985 32.56 31.27 -4.86
CA GLU A 985 31.95 30.42 -3.83
C GLU A 985 31.92 31.08 -2.46
N LYS A 986 33.02 31.71 -2.03
CA LYS A 986 33.07 32.47 -0.77
C LYS A 986 32.11 33.65 -0.78
N TYR A 987 32.06 34.39 -1.89
CA TYR A 987 31.15 35.52 -2.07
C TYR A 987 29.69 35.08 -1.94
N LEU A 988 29.34 33.92 -2.49
CA LEU A 988 28.00 33.34 -2.40
C LEU A 988 27.77 32.50 -1.12
N LYS A 989 28.79 32.34 -0.28
CA LYS A 989 28.83 31.45 0.90
C LYS A 989 28.39 30.00 0.61
N VAL A 990 28.80 29.46 -0.53
CA VAL A 990 28.54 28.04 -0.88
C VAL A 990 29.77 27.20 -0.53
N GLN A 991 29.65 26.29 0.43
CA GLN A 991 30.75 25.43 0.81
C GLN A 991 30.74 24.12 0.00
N MET A 992 31.39 24.12 -1.17
CA MET A 992 31.44 22.96 -2.06
C MET A 992 32.78 22.20 -2.03
N ARG A 993 33.83 22.80 -1.46
CA ARG A 993 35.21 22.29 -1.57
C ARG A 993 35.63 21.46 -0.36
N LYS A 994 36.23 20.29 -0.61
CA LYS A 994 36.91 19.45 0.40
C LYS A 994 38.41 19.73 0.54
N VAL A 995 39.05 20.27 -0.49
CA VAL A 995 40.48 20.62 -0.51
C VAL A 995 40.62 22.11 -0.79
N THR A 996 41.36 22.82 0.06
CA THR A 996 41.61 24.26 -0.10
C THR A 996 42.90 24.53 -0.86
N LEU A 997 43.01 25.71 -1.50
CA LEU A 997 44.24 26.15 -2.13
C LEU A 997 45.43 26.16 -1.15
N SER A 998 45.18 26.48 0.13
CA SER A 998 46.21 26.46 1.18
C SER A 998 46.78 25.06 1.39
N GLN A 999 45.92 24.03 1.49
CA GLN A 999 46.35 22.63 1.64
C GLN A 999 47.13 22.16 0.41
N LEU A 1000 46.72 22.57 -0.79
CA LEU A 1000 47.42 22.25 -2.04
C LEU A 1000 48.80 22.92 -2.11
N ARG A 1001 48.91 24.21 -1.71
CA ARG A 1001 50.19 24.93 -1.59
C ARG A 1001 51.16 24.23 -0.63
N THR A 1002 50.67 23.75 0.52
CA THR A 1002 51.51 22.99 1.46
C THR A 1002 52.07 21.71 0.82
N SER A 1003 51.25 20.98 0.08
CA SER A 1003 51.69 19.78 -0.64
C SER A 1003 52.65 20.09 -1.78
N TYR A 1004 52.45 21.21 -2.48
CA TYR A 1004 53.35 21.69 -3.52
C TYR A 1004 54.75 22.03 -2.98
N HIS A 1005 54.82 22.78 -1.88
CA HIS A 1005 56.10 23.10 -1.23
C HIS A 1005 56.85 21.85 -0.78
N LYS A 1006 56.14 20.88 -0.18
CA LYS A 1006 56.73 19.59 0.22
C LYS A 1006 57.32 18.86 -1.00
N ALA A 1007 56.53 18.71 -2.05
CA ALA A 1007 56.93 18.03 -3.28
C ALA A 1007 58.17 18.67 -3.94
N ILE A 1008 58.28 20.00 -3.95
CA ILE A 1008 59.45 20.70 -4.51
C ILE A 1008 60.70 20.55 -3.65
N VAL A 1009 60.55 20.61 -2.32
CA VAL A 1009 61.68 20.54 -1.39
C VAL A 1009 62.26 19.13 -1.34
N LYS A 1010 61.42 18.10 -1.23
CA LYS A 1010 61.89 16.71 -1.05
C LYS A 1010 62.11 15.96 -2.36
N ARG A 1011 61.46 16.36 -3.45
CA ARG A 1011 61.55 15.75 -4.79
C ARG A 1011 61.42 14.22 -4.79
N SER A 1012 60.60 13.67 -3.89
CA SER A 1012 60.35 12.21 -3.81
C SER A 1012 59.11 11.82 -4.61
N SER A 1013 59.10 10.62 -5.18
CA SER A 1013 57.95 10.08 -5.93
C SER A 1013 56.66 10.05 -5.09
N LYS A 1014 56.78 9.75 -3.78
CA LYS A 1014 55.66 9.74 -2.84
C LYS A 1014 55.01 11.13 -2.70
N GLU A 1015 55.79 12.18 -2.51
CA GLU A 1015 55.25 13.53 -2.33
C GLU A 1015 54.74 14.15 -3.63
N LEU A 1016 55.32 13.78 -4.78
CA LEU A 1016 54.79 14.15 -6.09
C LEU A 1016 53.43 13.49 -6.33
N ASN A 1017 53.27 12.19 -6.06
CA ASN A 1017 51.98 11.51 -6.19
C ASN A 1017 50.91 12.10 -5.27
N GLU A 1018 51.28 12.45 -4.02
CA GLU A 1018 50.36 13.12 -3.10
C GLU A 1018 49.92 14.50 -3.60
N LEU A 1019 50.83 15.26 -4.23
CA LEU A 1019 50.50 16.52 -4.88
C LEU A 1019 49.52 16.32 -6.04
N PHE A 1020 49.75 15.35 -6.93
CA PHE A 1020 48.86 15.07 -8.06
C PHE A 1020 47.46 14.64 -7.59
N GLU A 1021 47.34 13.79 -6.58
CA GLU A 1021 46.04 13.37 -6.04
C GLU A 1021 45.28 14.52 -5.37
N LYS A 1022 45.99 15.38 -4.62
CA LYS A 1022 45.35 16.60 -4.06
C LYS A 1022 44.94 17.60 -5.13
N ALA A 1023 45.73 17.71 -6.20
CA ALA A 1023 45.42 18.58 -7.30
C ALA A 1023 44.24 18.07 -8.14
N LYS A 1024 44.10 16.75 -8.34
CA LYS A 1024 42.88 16.15 -8.92
C LYS A 1024 41.64 16.48 -8.09
N LYS A 1025 41.68 16.28 -6.77
CA LYS A 1025 40.56 16.63 -5.87
C LYS A 1025 40.22 18.12 -5.88
N TYR A 1026 41.23 18.98 -6.02
CA TYR A 1026 41.01 20.42 -6.18
C TYR A 1026 40.34 20.74 -7.53
N SER A 1027 40.78 20.08 -8.60
CA SER A 1027 40.22 20.21 -9.94
C SER A 1027 38.79 19.65 -10.05
N GLU A 1028 38.46 18.54 -9.37
CA GLU A 1028 37.09 18.03 -9.19
C GLU A 1028 36.18 19.09 -8.59
N ALA A 1029 36.66 19.77 -7.55
CA ALA A 1029 35.88 20.80 -6.86
C ALA A 1029 35.65 22.03 -7.75
N ASN A 1030 36.63 22.41 -8.58
CA ASN A 1030 36.45 23.46 -9.58
C ASN A 1030 35.45 23.07 -10.67
N ALA A 1031 35.55 21.86 -11.22
CA ALA A 1031 34.64 21.38 -12.26
C ALA A 1031 33.20 21.28 -11.73
N TYR A 1032 33.03 20.72 -10.53
CA TYR A 1032 31.73 20.67 -9.86
C TYR A 1032 31.15 22.06 -9.59
N SER A 1033 31.97 22.99 -9.08
CA SER A 1033 31.51 24.34 -8.79
C SER A 1033 31.19 25.10 -10.08
N THR A 1034 31.93 24.89 -11.16
CA THR A 1034 31.62 25.46 -12.48
C THR A 1034 30.24 25.00 -12.96
N TYR A 1035 29.96 23.70 -12.81
CA TYR A 1035 28.66 23.10 -13.13
C TYR A 1035 27.53 23.74 -12.32
N ILE A 1036 27.69 23.81 -11.01
CA ILE A 1036 26.67 24.33 -10.09
C ILE A 1036 26.46 25.83 -10.30
N MET A 1037 27.52 26.62 -10.46
CA MET A 1037 27.43 28.06 -10.71
C MET A 1037 26.71 28.36 -12.02
N TYR A 1038 26.97 27.57 -13.07
CA TYR A 1038 26.20 27.68 -14.30
C TYR A 1038 24.70 27.46 -14.07
N LEU A 1039 24.31 26.44 -13.31
CA LEU A 1039 22.90 26.19 -13.00
C LEU A 1039 22.26 27.33 -12.20
N ILE A 1040 22.96 27.87 -11.19
CA ILE A 1040 22.50 29.02 -10.40
C ILE A 1040 22.29 30.24 -11.29
N LEU A 1041 23.29 30.57 -12.11
CA LEU A 1041 23.28 31.80 -12.90
C LEU A 1041 22.36 31.72 -14.12
N LYS A 1042 22.17 30.52 -14.70
CA LYS A 1042 21.26 30.29 -15.82
C LYS A 1042 19.80 30.52 -15.46
N GLN A 1043 19.37 30.26 -14.23
CA GLN A 1043 17.98 30.55 -13.84
C GLN A 1043 17.63 32.03 -13.93
N ARG A 1044 18.60 32.92 -13.67
CA ARG A 1044 18.41 34.38 -13.72
C ARG A 1044 18.58 35.01 -15.08
N SER A 1045 19.16 34.33 -16.07
CA SER A 1045 19.26 34.92 -17.43
C SER A 1045 17.93 34.88 -18.21
N TRP A 1046 16.88 34.32 -17.60
CA TRP A 1046 15.52 34.20 -18.13
C TRP A 1046 14.51 35.13 -17.41
N GLU A 1047 14.91 35.73 -16.28
CA GLU A 1047 14.22 36.85 -15.62
C GLU A 1047 14.82 38.16 -16.12
#